data_AF-A0A835RR12-F1
#
_entry.id   AF-A0A835RR12-F1
#
_cell.length_a   1.000
_cell.length_b   1.000
_cell.length_c   1.000
_cell.angle_alpha   90.00
_cell.angle_beta   90.00
_cell.angle_gamma   90.00
#
_symmetry.space_group_name_H-M   'P 1'
#
loop_
_entity.id
_entity.type
_entity.pdbx_description
1 polymer ?
#
loop_
_entity_poly.entity_id
_entity_poly.type
_entity_poly.pdbx_seq_one_letter_code
_entity_poly.pdbx_strand_id
1 'polypeptide(L)'
;MMIKTSLSNGDLLGQRQLCPCGDNLCYINTEIKEEHSVVEPMGPGDSYLVARSRVSSELNNAVLPPFIGQSFQSDEEALVYYSSFARNNGFSVRRERSKGNPEHPMGVYKRELVCHRAGPPLPRKTDDVKRQRSRKASRCKCEAQMVIKKNVSAGVTRWVVVNFSNIHNHEFMDSSEVPYPSPHQNISSSDRDRILALAKNGCAENLILRTLELEKGLSPGQLAFGERDIKIFLLAFKNINRDTEGMELLKVCRAMKEKNPDFKYEYTSDDNNKLGHVAWSYASSVRAFKVFGDVAVLDTTFHLNAYNRPVGVWFGIDNYGHTIFFCCVILLDEKPESMAWALQAFRSLMDGKLPQTIMTDVDMGLKDAISTNLPEIKQSFCIWHVLSKLPSWFSASLGSEFDRFRSEFQKIYDSESMEEFEDQWSKMVMDFGLVADKHASFLYSHRFYWARPYLQGWFFGGLLTIGRTLSIQSFFKGFLNPQTRLKDFMEQVGVAVDFQNQAGEEVTTQQSQQDVNIKTCMPIEEHASTILSRYSFLMFQKEIMASAQFAVYETATENYLVRHHMRSDGGHLVSCIPSDEDVHCSCKGFETTGILCRHALRVLSLKNCFFIPDKYLLTRWRRESSLFPKSSSQKYRSQALRSLASIIIQESAITKDRFDYVEWHLSRLLDHVRNMPSLEASAPDMEPNSCFSDIVDIVTAPSVTRGRPRKVKQSVKNTRELHT
;
A
#
# COMPACT_ATOMS: atom_id res chain seq x y z
N MET A 1 49.76 -24.90 30.16
CA MET A 1 50.38 -26.23 29.98
C MET A 1 49.30 -27.17 29.46
N MET A 2 49.46 -27.74 28.25
CA MET A 2 48.55 -28.68 27.54
C MET A 2 47.08 -28.17 27.30
N ILE A 3 46.67 -27.83 26.06
CA ILE A 3 46.26 -28.70 24.92
C ILE A 3 44.84 -29.30 25.16
N LYS A 4 43.82 -29.12 24.29
CA LYS A 4 43.74 -29.50 22.85
C LYS A 4 42.59 -28.78 22.07
N THR A 5 42.73 -28.69 20.74
CA THR A 5 41.72 -28.66 19.61
C THR A 5 40.21 -28.59 19.92
N SER A 6 39.32 -27.97 19.13
CA SER A 6 39.36 -27.24 17.82
C SER A 6 37.98 -26.56 17.61
N LEU A 7 37.39 -26.19 16.45
CA LEU A 7 37.59 -26.38 14.99
C LEU A 7 36.87 -25.24 14.22
N SER A 8 36.92 -25.19 12.89
CA SER A 8 36.32 -24.17 12.01
C SER A 8 35.07 -24.67 11.25
N ASN A 9 34.10 -23.77 11.01
CA ASN A 9 33.12 -23.89 9.93
C ASN A 9 32.64 -22.50 9.49
N GLY A 10 32.12 -22.35 8.26
CA GLY A 10 31.72 -21.05 7.72
C GLY A 10 30.66 -21.09 6.61
N ASP A 11 30.18 -19.90 6.25
CA ASP A 11 29.36 -19.52 5.10
C ASP A 11 28.04 -20.27 4.81
N LEU A 12 26.94 -19.67 5.26
CA LEU A 12 25.67 -19.66 4.50
C LEU A 12 25.35 -18.21 4.06
N LEU A 13 25.05 -18.06 2.76
CA LEU A 13 24.90 -16.77 2.09
C LEU A 13 23.44 -16.30 2.00
N GLY A 14 23.02 -15.51 2.98
CA GLY A 14 21.86 -14.62 2.83
C GLY A 14 22.13 -13.51 1.79
N GLN A 15 21.07 -13.00 1.15
CA GLN A 15 21.20 -11.87 0.22
C GLN A 15 21.43 -10.57 1.00
N ARG A 16 22.60 -9.95 0.82
CA ARG A 16 22.95 -8.65 1.41
C ARG A 16 22.54 -7.52 0.47
N GLN A 17 21.80 -6.54 0.99
CA GLN A 17 21.59 -5.25 0.34
C GLN A 17 22.56 -4.23 0.96
N LEU A 18 23.14 -3.35 0.15
CA LEU A 18 24.15 -2.38 0.60
C LEU A 18 23.51 -1.18 1.29
N CYS A 19 24.14 -0.71 2.37
CA CYS A 19 23.69 0.47 3.09
C CYS A 19 24.01 1.77 2.31
N PRO A 20 23.09 2.75 2.21
CA PRO A 20 23.34 4.03 1.52
C PRO A 20 24.49 4.89 2.06
N CYS A 21 25.10 4.55 3.20
CA CYS A 21 26.22 5.30 3.78
C CYS A 21 27.59 5.04 3.12
N GLY A 22 27.66 4.31 2.00
CA GLY A 22 28.88 4.13 1.19
C GLY A 22 29.95 3.20 1.79
N ASP A 23 29.68 2.56 2.92
CA ASP A 23 30.63 1.68 3.62
C ASP A 23 30.37 0.20 3.32
N ASN A 24 31.43 -0.50 2.90
CA ASN A 24 31.42 -1.90 2.49
C ASN A 24 31.19 -2.89 3.65
N LEU A 25 31.22 -2.45 4.90
CA LEU A 25 31.03 -3.30 6.09
C LEU A 25 29.62 -3.20 6.71
N CYS A 26 28.76 -2.30 6.23
CA CYS A 26 27.45 -2.04 6.84
C CYS A 26 26.31 -2.80 6.13
N TYR A 27 25.66 -3.72 6.85
CA TYR A 27 24.56 -4.56 6.35
C TYR A 27 23.39 -4.60 7.33
N ILE A 28 22.17 -4.80 6.81
CA ILE A 28 20.94 -4.95 7.59
C ILE A 28 20.50 -6.41 7.55
N ASN A 29 20.28 -7.03 8.72
CA ASN A 29 19.62 -8.33 8.84
C ASN A 29 18.14 -8.11 9.21
N THR A 30 17.25 -8.90 8.61
CA THR A 30 15.81 -8.94 8.96
C THR A 30 15.32 -10.37 9.09
N GLU A 31 15.28 -10.87 10.32
CA GLU A 31 14.52 -12.06 10.71
C GLU A 31 13.73 -11.71 11.99
N ILE A 32 12.49 -12.19 12.08
CA ILE A 32 11.52 -11.78 13.10
C ILE A 32 10.77 -13.03 13.59
N LYS A 33 10.93 -13.37 14.88
CA LYS A 33 10.01 -14.13 15.78
C LYS A 33 9.56 -15.54 15.31
N GLU A 34 9.15 -16.48 16.15
CA GLU A 34 9.28 -16.75 17.59
C GLU A 34 9.35 -18.31 17.70
N GLU A 35 9.45 -19.03 18.82
CA GLU A 35 8.80 -18.91 20.14
C GLU A 35 9.52 -19.89 21.12
N HIS A 36 9.40 -19.70 22.44
CA HIS A 36 10.04 -20.57 23.44
C HIS A 36 9.09 -21.68 23.95
N SER A 37 9.59 -22.92 24.02
CA SER A 37 8.88 -24.03 24.67
C SER A 37 9.18 -24.12 26.17
N VAL A 38 8.14 -24.44 26.95
CA VAL A 38 8.22 -24.80 28.38
C VAL A 38 7.56 -26.17 28.55
N VAL A 39 8.08 -27.01 29.45
CA VAL A 39 7.64 -28.39 29.65
C VAL A 39 7.40 -28.66 31.14
N GLU A 40 6.27 -29.25 31.48
CA GLU A 40 5.99 -29.85 32.80
C GLU A 40 5.50 -31.31 32.66
N PRO A 41 5.61 -32.17 33.70
CA PRO A 41 5.39 -33.61 33.61
C PRO A 41 3.94 -34.07 33.91
N MET A 42 3.63 -35.33 33.63
CA MET A 42 2.26 -35.89 33.63
C MET A 42 1.88 -36.74 34.85
N GLY A 43 0.57 -36.87 35.11
CA GLY A 43 -0.07 -38.07 35.67
C GLY A 43 -1.24 -37.82 36.63
N PRO A 44 -2.07 -38.84 36.96
CA PRO A 44 -2.66 -39.84 36.05
C PRO A 44 -4.19 -40.05 36.30
N GLY A 45 -4.90 -40.79 35.43
CA GLY A 45 -6.29 -41.19 35.69
C GLY A 45 -6.95 -42.07 34.62
N ASP A 46 -7.59 -43.17 35.04
CA ASP A 46 -8.31 -44.17 34.21
C ASP A 46 -9.64 -43.61 33.62
N SER A 47 -10.23 -44.13 32.53
CA SER A 47 -10.64 -45.55 32.42
C SER A 47 -11.16 -46.01 31.05
N TYR A 48 -10.82 -47.26 30.73
CA TYR A 48 -11.47 -48.27 29.87
C TYR A 48 -12.71 -47.96 29.02
N LEU A 49 -12.71 -48.47 27.77
CA LEU A 49 -13.62 -49.57 27.39
C LEU A 49 -13.13 -50.41 26.17
N VAL A 50 -12.85 -51.70 26.44
CA VAL A 50 -12.91 -52.91 25.58
C VAL A 50 -12.64 -52.79 24.07
N ALA A 51 -11.56 -53.45 23.62
CA ALA A 51 -11.31 -53.75 22.20
C ALA A 51 -12.17 -54.90 21.66
N ARG A 52 -12.49 -54.87 20.35
CA ARG A 52 -12.89 -56.05 19.58
C ARG A 52 -12.21 -56.05 18.21
N SER A 53 -11.39 -57.07 17.96
CA SER A 53 -10.55 -57.16 16.75
C SER A 53 -11.31 -57.63 15.52
N ARG A 54 -10.99 -57.03 14.35
CA ARG A 54 -11.02 -57.69 13.05
C ARG A 54 -9.79 -57.27 12.26
N VAL A 55 -9.05 -58.28 11.76
CA VAL A 55 -7.80 -58.12 11.00
C VAL A 55 -8.12 -57.83 9.53
N SER A 56 -7.53 -56.77 8.97
CA SER A 56 -7.58 -56.45 7.54
C SER A 56 -6.25 -55.86 7.05
N SER A 57 -5.27 -56.74 6.83
CA SER A 57 -4.04 -56.54 6.02
C SER A 57 -3.58 -55.10 5.70
N GLU A 58 -2.65 -54.56 6.47
CA GLU A 58 -1.80 -53.47 5.99
C GLU A 58 -0.81 -54.00 4.95
N LEU A 59 -1.03 -53.71 3.67
CA LEU A 59 -0.05 -53.95 2.62
C LEU A 59 0.70 -52.66 2.33
N ASN A 60 1.97 -52.59 2.74
CA ASN A 60 2.86 -51.49 2.38
C ASN A 60 2.95 -51.38 0.86
N ASN A 61 2.63 -50.20 0.30
CA ASN A 61 2.76 -49.89 -1.14
C ASN A 61 4.24 -49.66 -1.53
N ALA A 62 5.08 -50.65 -1.26
CA ALA A 62 6.46 -50.70 -1.70
C ALA A 62 6.48 -50.95 -3.22
N VAL A 63 6.91 -49.94 -3.98
CA VAL A 63 7.17 -50.08 -5.42
C VAL A 63 8.28 -51.11 -5.62
N LEU A 64 7.91 -52.31 -6.05
CA LEU A 64 8.82 -53.43 -6.30
C LEU A 64 9.93 -53.03 -7.30
N PRO A 65 11.14 -53.62 -7.21
CA PRO A 65 12.20 -53.37 -8.18
C PRO A 65 11.78 -53.83 -9.58
N PRO A 66 12.07 -53.02 -10.63
CA PRO A 66 11.85 -53.45 -12.01
C PRO A 66 12.58 -54.75 -12.33
N PHE A 67 11.94 -55.62 -13.11
CA PHE A 67 12.51 -56.92 -13.51
C PHE A 67 12.54 -57.08 -15.03
N ILE A 68 13.51 -57.84 -15.53
CA ILE A 68 13.65 -58.13 -16.97
C ILE A 68 12.44 -58.96 -17.41
N GLY A 69 11.73 -58.50 -18.45
CA GLY A 69 10.46 -59.06 -18.92
C GLY A 69 9.21 -58.28 -18.49
N GLN A 70 9.31 -57.35 -17.53
CA GLN A 70 8.19 -56.48 -17.14
C GLN A 70 7.73 -55.60 -18.32
N SER A 71 6.41 -55.48 -18.56
CA SER A 71 5.85 -54.77 -19.72
C SER A 71 4.92 -53.62 -19.35
N PHE A 72 5.13 -52.47 -19.97
CA PHE A 72 4.31 -51.25 -19.88
C PHE A 72 3.57 -50.98 -21.21
N GLN A 73 2.51 -50.18 -21.17
CA GLN A 73 1.75 -49.74 -22.34
C GLN A 73 2.49 -48.60 -23.08
N SER A 74 3.08 -47.67 -22.33
CA SER A 74 3.91 -46.56 -22.85
C SER A 74 5.28 -46.50 -22.19
N ASP A 75 6.22 -45.76 -22.79
CA ASP A 75 7.51 -45.53 -22.14
C ASP A 75 7.50 -44.33 -21.16
N GLU A 76 6.51 -43.44 -21.29
CA GLU A 76 6.16 -42.46 -20.26
C GLU A 76 5.68 -43.17 -18.96
N GLU A 77 4.85 -44.21 -19.06
CA GLU A 77 4.47 -45.07 -17.93
C GLU A 77 5.68 -45.77 -17.31
N ALA A 78 6.56 -46.34 -18.12
CA ALA A 78 7.81 -46.94 -17.67
C ALA A 78 8.75 -45.93 -16.97
N LEU A 79 8.76 -44.67 -17.44
CA LEU A 79 9.49 -43.58 -16.80
C LEU A 79 8.87 -43.19 -15.45
N VAL A 80 7.54 -43.08 -15.35
CA VAL A 80 6.83 -42.79 -14.09
C VAL A 80 7.08 -43.89 -13.06
N TYR A 81 7.00 -45.16 -13.48
CA TYR A 81 7.27 -46.32 -12.62
C TYR A 81 8.72 -46.31 -12.10
N TYR A 82 9.72 -46.19 -12.99
CA TYR A 82 11.12 -46.21 -12.58
C TYR A 82 11.53 -44.95 -11.79
N SER A 83 10.91 -43.79 -12.07
CA SER A 83 11.12 -42.58 -11.26
C SER A 83 10.52 -42.71 -9.85
N SER A 84 9.39 -43.42 -9.71
CA SER A 84 8.77 -43.72 -8.41
C SER A 84 9.62 -44.71 -7.60
N PHE A 85 10.10 -45.78 -8.26
CA PHE A 85 11.08 -46.70 -7.67
C PHE A 85 12.35 -45.96 -7.22
N ALA A 86 12.93 -45.13 -8.08
CA ALA A 86 14.14 -44.36 -7.79
C ALA A 86 13.97 -43.39 -6.61
N ARG A 87 12.85 -42.67 -6.55
CA ARG A 87 12.51 -41.78 -5.42
C ARG A 87 12.47 -42.56 -4.10
N ASN A 88 11.83 -43.72 -4.09
CA ASN A 88 11.76 -44.59 -2.92
C ASN A 88 13.11 -45.24 -2.55
N ASN A 89 14.11 -45.16 -3.43
CA ASN A 89 15.48 -45.66 -3.26
C ASN A 89 16.53 -44.52 -3.22
N GLY A 90 16.13 -43.26 -2.99
CA GLY A 90 17.06 -42.14 -2.78
C GLY A 90 17.88 -41.69 -4.00
N PHE A 91 17.42 -41.94 -5.23
CA PHE A 91 18.07 -41.41 -6.44
C PHE A 91 17.06 -40.83 -7.46
N SER A 92 17.57 -40.11 -8.46
CA SER A 92 16.76 -39.51 -9.52
C SER A 92 17.14 -40.04 -10.91
N VAL A 93 16.15 -40.13 -11.80
CA VAL A 93 16.26 -40.72 -13.15
C VAL A 93 16.32 -39.63 -14.21
N ARG A 94 17.07 -39.86 -15.28
CA ARG A 94 17.04 -39.08 -16.53
C ARG A 94 16.94 -40.00 -17.75
N ARG A 95 16.42 -39.48 -18.85
CA ARG A 95 16.54 -40.12 -20.18
C ARG A 95 18.00 -39.99 -20.66
N GLU A 96 18.56 -41.09 -21.16
CA GLU A 96 19.80 -41.13 -21.96
C GLU A 96 19.43 -41.04 -23.45
N ARG A 97 20.38 -41.23 -24.37
CA ARG A 97 20.16 -41.07 -25.82
C ARG A 97 19.27 -42.20 -26.36
N SER A 98 18.01 -41.87 -26.67
CA SER A 98 17.06 -42.83 -27.25
C SER A 98 17.49 -43.31 -28.64
N LYS A 99 17.14 -44.55 -29.02
CA LYS A 99 17.39 -45.09 -30.38
C LYS A 99 16.08 -45.32 -31.13
N GLY A 100 15.99 -44.73 -32.31
CA GLY A 100 14.88 -44.74 -33.25
C GLY A 100 15.23 -43.94 -34.50
N ASN A 101 14.63 -44.28 -35.64
CA ASN A 101 14.59 -43.42 -36.82
C ASN A 101 13.14 -42.88 -36.93
N PRO A 102 12.90 -41.55 -37.02
CA PRO A 102 11.59 -40.98 -37.28
C PRO A 102 10.88 -41.56 -38.52
N GLU A 103 11.64 -41.97 -39.53
CA GLU A 103 11.12 -42.48 -40.82
C GLU A 103 10.75 -43.98 -40.77
N HIS A 104 11.08 -44.70 -39.69
CA HIS A 104 10.82 -46.14 -39.58
C HIS A 104 9.44 -46.40 -38.93
N PRO A 105 8.61 -47.34 -39.44
CA PRO A 105 7.24 -47.57 -38.95
C PRO A 105 7.05 -47.88 -37.45
N MET A 106 8.14 -48.13 -36.71
CA MET A 106 8.10 -48.33 -35.26
C MET A 106 8.45 -47.08 -34.43
N GLY A 107 9.02 -46.04 -35.04
CA GLY A 107 9.53 -44.83 -34.38
C GLY A 107 10.68 -45.11 -33.41
N VAL A 108 10.63 -44.50 -32.22
CA VAL A 108 11.54 -44.86 -31.12
C VAL A 108 11.20 -46.27 -30.63
N TYR A 109 12.19 -47.17 -30.70
CA TYR A 109 12.02 -48.59 -30.36
C TYR A 109 12.89 -49.03 -29.16
N LYS A 110 13.83 -48.19 -28.72
CA LYS A 110 14.60 -48.39 -27.48
C LYS A 110 14.76 -47.05 -26.74
N ARG A 111 14.42 -47.03 -25.45
CA ARG A 111 14.80 -45.93 -24.54
C ARG A 111 15.66 -46.47 -23.40
N GLU A 112 16.60 -45.64 -22.97
CA GLU A 112 17.57 -45.90 -21.92
C GLU A 112 17.31 -44.88 -20.81
N LEU A 113 16.95 -45.34 -19.62
CA LEU A 113 16.67 -44.53 -18.44
C LEU A 113 17.77 -44.78 -17.42
N VAL A 114 18.43 -43.74 -16.93
CA VAL A 114 19.67 -43.87 -16.15
C VAL A 114 19.64 -42.97 -14.92
N CYS A 115 20.45 -43.27 -13.90
CA CYS A 115 20.68 -42.37 -12.77
C CYS A 115 21.12 -40.97 -13.27
N HIS A 116 20.69 -39.89 -12.61
CA HIS A 116 21.13 -38.52 -12.91
C HIS A 116 22.67 -38.40 -12.97
N ARG A 117 23.36 -39.13 -12.10
CA ARG A 117 24.83 -39.14 -11.95
C ARG A 117 25.55 -40.06 -12.96
N ALA A 118 24.81 -40.69 -13.88
CA ALA A 118 25.36 -41.58 -14.91
C ALA A 118 26.12 -40.84 -16.02
N GLY A 119 27.09 -41.53 -16.61
CA GLY A 119 27.98 -41.01 -17.66
C GLY A 119 29.14 -40.14 -17.14
N PRO A 120 30.04 -39.68 -18.03
CA PRO A 120 31.16 -38.82 -17.65
C PRO A 120 30.69 -37.39 -17.27
N PRO A 121 31.51 -36.64 -16.50
CA PRO A 121 31.35 -35.20 -16.36
C PRO A 121 31.28 -34.51 -17.73
N LEU A 122 30.37 -33.56 -17.89
CA LEU A 122 30.28 -32.77 -19.12
C LEU A 122 31.39 -31.69 -19.14
N PRO A 123 32.08 -31.47 -20.26
CA PRO A 123 33.02 -30.35 -20.38
C PRO A 123 32.27 -29.02 -20.25
N ARG A 124 32.83 -28.08 -19.49
CA ARG A 124 32.26 -26.73 -19.34
C ARG A 124 32.43 -25.96 -20.65
N LYS A 125 31.36 -25.35 -21.15
CA LYS A 125 31.40 -24.39 -22.27
C LYS A 125 31.21 -22.97 -21.74
N THR A 126 32.31 -22.25 -21.50
CA THR A 126 32.47 -20.77 -21.54
C THR A 126 33.81 -20.41 -20.86
N ASP A 127 34.63 -19.62 -21.53
CA ASP A 127 35.90 -19.08 -20.99
C ASP A 127 35.68 -17.77 -20.23
N ASP A 128 34.68 -17.72 -19.33
CA ASP A 128 34.32 -16.52 -18.58
C ASP A 128 34.47 -16.75 -17.06
N VAL A 129 35.63 -16.33 -16.55
CA VAL A 129 36.22 -16.84 -15.29
C VAL A 129 35.60 -16.22 -14.03
N LYS A 130 34.86 -15.10 -14.13
CA LYS A 130 34.56 -14.24 -12.96
C LYS A 130 33.24 -14.52 -12.23
N ARG A 131 32.38 -15.45 -12.65
CA ARG A 131 31.10 -15.77 -11.95
C ARG A 131 30.71 -17.26 -11.96
N GLN A 132 31.46 -18.13 -11.27
CA GLN A 132 31.01 -19.50 -10.95
C GLN A 132 31.26 -19.86 -9.48
N ARG A 133 30.19 -20.17 -8.72
CA ARG A 133 30.32 -20.86 -7.42
C ARG A 133 30.84 -22.29 -7.66
N SER A 134 31.75 -22.77 -6.82
CA SER A 134 32.32 -24.12 -6.93
C SER A 134 31.28 -25.20 -6.61
N ARG A 135 30.58 -25.69 -7.65
CA ARG A 135 29.78 -26.92 -7.58
C ARG A 135 30.62 -28.11 -8.08
N LYS A 136 30.72 -29.15 -7.25
CA LYS A 136 31.27 -30.46 -7.63
C LYS A 136 30.47 -31.02 -8.82
N ALA A 137 31.13 -31.74 -9.73
CA ALA A 137 30.45 -32.32 -10.89
C ALA A 137 29.41 -33.36 -10.43
N SER A 138 28.17 -33.27 -10.92
CA SER A 138 27.09 -34.17 -10.46
C SER A 138 27.26 -35.62 -10.95
N ARG A 139 27.92 -35.81 -12.10
CA ARG A 139 28.13 -37.11 -12.74
C ARG A 139 29.41 -37.80 -12.28
N CYS A 140 29.28 -39.06 -11.89
CA CYS A 140 30.35 -39.91 -11.35
C CYS A 140 30.49 -41.24 -12.13
N LYS A 141 30.00 -41.31 -13.37
CA LYS A 141 29.92 -42.55 -14.16
C LYS A 141 29.08 -43.66 -13.49
N CYS A 142 27.99 -43.29 -12.80
CA CYS A 142 27.07 -44.28 -12.25
C CYS A 142 26.47 -45.17 -13.36
N GLU A 143 26.35 -46.48 -13.12
CA GLU A 143 25.93 -47.48 -14.12
C GLU A 143 24.47 -47.94 -13.97
N ALA A 144 23.79 -47.50 -12.90
CA ALA A 144 22.39 -47.80 -12.63
C ALA A 144 21.48 -47.29 -13.76
N GLN A 145 20.70 -48.23 -14.32
CA GLN A 145 19.89 -48.02 -15.52
C GLN A 145 18.72 -49.00 -15.61
N MET A 146 17.65 -48.58 -16.27
CA MET A 146 16.60 -49.43 -16.80
C MET A 146 16.50 -49.20 -18.32
N VAL A 147 16.55 -50.29 -19.09
CA VAL A 147 16.50 -50.24 -20.56
C VAL A 147 15.23 -50.91 -21.03
N ILE A 148 14.45 -50.19 -21.83
CA ILE A 148 13.16 -50.66 -22.37
C ILE A 148 13.21 -50.71 -23.90
N LYS A 149 12.61 -51.77 -24.47
CA LYS A 149 12.41 -51.93 -25.92
C LYS A 149 10.92 -52.10 -26.24
N LYS A 150 10.51 -51.55 -27.38
CA LYS A 150 9.18 -51.74 -27.96
C LYS A 150 9.09 -53.14 -28.58
N ASN A 151 8.26 -54.00 -28.01
CA ASN A 151 7.89 -55.31 -28.54
C ASN A 151 6.50 -55.23 -29.17
N VAL A 152 6.24 -56.05 -30.20
CA VAL A 152 4.95 -56.12 -30.89
C VAL A 152 4.54 -57.59 -30.97
N SER A 153 3.41 -57.93 -30.37
CA SER A 153 2.89 -59.30 -30.35
C SER A 153 1.38 -59.28 -30.54
N ALA A 154 0.88 -60.09 -31.49
CA ALA A 154 -0.53 -60.11 -31.88
C ALA A 154 -1.12 -58.71 -32.18
N GLY A 155 -0.35 -57.83 -32.84
CA GLY A 155 -0.74 -56.45 -33.17
C GLY A 155 -0.63 -55.44 -32.02
N VAL A 156 -0.46 -55.87 -30.77
CA VAL A 156 -0.35 -54.97 -29.61
C VAL A 156 1.11 -54.59 -29.37
N THR A 157 1.39 -53.28 -29.32
CA THR A 157 2.71 -52.75 -28.93
C THR A 157 2.82 -52.63 -27.41
N ARG A 158 3.91 -53.15 -26.81
CA ARG A 158 4.24 -52.94 -25.39
C ARG A 158 5.71 -52.61 -25.21
N TRP A 159 6.05 -51.88 -24.14
CA TRP A 159 7.42 -51.54 -23.77
C TRP A 159 7.93 -52.49 -22.70
N VAL A 160 8.89 -53.34 -23.06
CA VAL A 160 9.41 -54.41 -22.19
C VAL A 160 10.78 -54.03 -21.63
N VAL A 161 11.00 -54.23 -20.33
CA VAL A 161 12.32 -54.10 -19.68
C VAL A 161 13.23 -55.22 -20.17
N VAL A 162 14.35 -54.86 -20.79
CA VAL A 162 15.34 -55.80 -21.35
C VAL A 162 16.71 -55.73 -20.67
N ASN A 163 16.94 -54.74 -19.82
CA ASN A 163 18.06 -54.69 -18.89
C ASN A 163 17.67 -53.84 -17.67
N PHE A 164 18.12 -54.22 -16.49
CA PHE A 164 17.97 -53.47 -15.25
C PHE A 164 19.22 -53.64 -14.39
N SER A 165 19.79 -52.53 -13.94
CA SER A 165 20.85 -52.47 -12.94
C SER A 165 20.51 -51.40 -11.92
N ASN A 166 20.58 -51.75 -10.64
CA ASN A 166 20.44 -50.83 -9.51
C ASN A 166 21.75 -50.68 -8.72
N ILE A 167 22.91 -50.88 -9.39
CA ILE A 167 24.23 -50.73 -8.79
C ILE A 167 24.66 -49.26 -8.92
N HIS A 168 24.75 -48.57 -7.80
CA HIS A 168 25.18 -47.17 -7.72
C HIS A 168 26.60 -47.08 -7.17
N ASN A 169 27.42 -46.19 -7.74
CA ASN A 169 28.80 -45.95 -7.31
C ASN A 169 28.93 -44.66 -6.46
N HIS A 170 27.85 -44.30 -5.79
CA HIS A 170 27.73 -43.12 -4.94
C HIS A 170 26.68 -43.37 -3.86
N GLU A 171 26.78 -42.64 -2.75
CA GLU A 171 25.75 -42.60 -1.72
C GLU A 171 24.42 -42.06 -2.31
N PHE A 172 23.31 -42.53 -1.73
CA PHE A 172 21.98 -42.03 -2.04
C PHE A 172 21.78 -40.65 -1.45
N MET A 173 20.95 -39.82 -2.08
CA MET A 173 20.72 -38.45 -1.61
C MET A 173 19.81 -38.45 -0.40
N ASP A 174 20.15 -37.69 0.63
CA ASP A 174 19.21 -37.39 1.71
C ASP A 174 17.99 -36.64 1.14
N SER A 175 16.85 -36.81 1.80
CA SER A 175 15.52 -36.38 1.40
C SER A 175 15.39 -34.89 1.06
N SER A 176 16.31 -34.05 1.55
CA SER A 176 16.36 -32.61 1.32
C SER A 176 17.13 -32.18 0.05
N GLU A 177 18.03 -33.02 -0.49
CA GLU A 177 18.98 -32.60 -1.55
C GLU A 177 18.55 -32.98 -2.98
N VAL A 178 17.41 -33.66 -3.16
CA VAL A 178 16.94 -34.13 -4.49
C VAL A 178 16.77 -32.95 -5.47
N PRO A 179 17.51 -32.88 -6.59
CA PRO A 179 17.31 -31.83 -7.59
C PRO A 179 16.01 -32.07 -8.37
N TYR A 180 14.96 -31.32 -8.04
CA TYR A 180 13.66 -31.41 -8.70
C TYR A 180 13.75 -31.02 -10.20
N PRO A 181 12.97 -31.70 -11.09
CA PRO A 181 12.80 -31.28 -12.49
C PRO A 181 12.18 -29.87 -12.61
N SER A 182 12.16 -29.33 -13.84
CA SER A 182 11.59 -27.99 -14.09
C SER A 182 10.11 -27.92 -13.66
N PRO A 183 9.70 -26.96 -12.80
CA PRO A 183 8.35 -26.90 -12.24
C PRO A 183 7.25 -26.63 -13.28
N HIS A 184 7.63 -26.31 -14.52
CA HIS A 184 6.70 -26.12 -15.64
C HIS A 184 6.01 -27.43 -16.11
N GLN A 185 6.38 -28.59 -15.57
CA GLN A 185 5.79 -29.90 -15.92
C GLN A 185 4.85 -30.49 -14.87
N ASN A 186 4.86 -30.02 -13.61
CA ASN A 186 4.05 -30.61 -12.52
C ASN A 186 2.68 -29.93 -12.30
N ILE A 187 2.54 -28.65 -12.64
CA ILE A 187 1.28 -27.90 -12.48
C ILE A 187 0.41 -28.13 -13.73
N SER A 188 -0.84 -28.59 -13.60
CA SER A 188 -1.75 -28.78 -14.75
C SER A 188 -2.17 -27.45 -15.39
N SER A 189 -2.75 -27.45 -16.59
CA SER A 189 -3.26 -26.22 -17.22
C SER A 189 -4.38 -25.57 -16.40
N SER A 190 -5.37 -26.36 -15.97
CA SER A 190 -6.47 -25.89 -15.11
C SER A 190 -5.95 -25.28 -13.80
N ASP A 191 -4.93 -25.92 -13.18
CA ASP A 191 -4.29 -25.38 -11.97
C ASP A 191 -3.59 -24.05 -12.23
N ARG A 192 -2.91 -23.88 -13.37
CA ARG A 192 -2.24 -22.61 -13.74
C ARG A 192 -3.26 -21.48 -13.81
N ASP A 193 -4.38 -21.69 -14.49
CA ASP A 193 -5.41 -20.66 -14.65
C ASP A 193 -6.07 -20.32 -13.30
N ARG A 194 -6.31 -21.33 -12.44
CA ARG A 194 -6.83 -21.13 -11.09
C ARG A 194 -5.84 -20.39 -10.17
N ILE A 195 -4.55 -20.75 -10.21
CA ILE A 195 -3.45 -20.06 -9.51
C ILE A 195 -3.38 -18.60 -9.95
N LEU A 196 -3.47 -18.32 -11.26
CA LEU A 196 -3.42 -16.95 -11.80
C LEU A 196 -4.65 -16.13 -11.39
N ALA A 197 -5.84 -16.74 -11.34
CA ALA A 197 -7.05 -16.08 -10.87
C ALA A 197 -6.97 -15.74 -9.37
N LEU A 198 -6.52 -16.67 -8.52
CA LEU A 198 -6.37 -16.43 -7.07
C LEU A 198 -5.25 -15.41 -6.79
N ALA A 199 -4.12 -15.49 -7.50
CA ALA A 199 -3.04 -14.51 -7.41
C ALA A 199 -3.47 -13.10 -7.89
N LYS A 200 -4.33 -12.99 -8.91
CA LYS A 200 -4.89 -11.68 -9.32
C LYS A 200 -5.72 -11.04 -8.21
N ASN A 201 -6.42 -11.85 -7.41
CA ASN A 201 -7.20 -11.40 -6.25
C ASN A 201 -6.34 -11.19 -4.98
N GLY A 202 -5.00 -11.23 -5.10
CA GLY A 202 -4.09 -10.90 -4.00
C GLY A 202 -3.86 -12.01 -2.96
N CYS A 203 -4.32 -13.23 -3.22
CA CYS A 203 -4.05 -14.36 -2.32
C CYS A 203 -2.55 -14.68 -2.24
N ALA A 204 -2.04 -14.89 -1.02
CA ALA A 204 -0.66 -15.34 -0.80
C ALA A 204 -0.45 -16.79 -1.25
N GLU A 205 0.78 -17.17 -1.59
CA GLU A 205 1.10 -18.47 -2.21
C GLU A 205 0.66 -19.68 -1.36
N ASN A 206 0.72 -19.58 -0.03
CA ASN A 206 0.24 -20.60 0.91
C ASN A 206 -1.30 -20.73 0.91
N LEU A 207 -2.03 -19.62 0.81
CA LEU A 207 -3.48 -19.61 0.68
C LEU A 207 -3.91 -20.19 -0.68
N ILE A 208 -3.22 -19.84 -1.77
CA ILE A 208 -3.46 -20.42 -3.10
C ILE A 208 -3.30 -21.94 -3.06
N LEU A 209 -2.21 -22.44 -2.47
CA LEU A 209 -1.98 -23.88 -2.30
C LEU A 209 -3.15 -24.52 -1.52
N ARG A 210 -3.55 -23.91 -0.39
CA ARG A 210 -4.59 -24.47 0.48
C ARG A 210 -5.98 -24.45 -0.16
N THR A 211 -6.30 -23.42 -0.96
CA THR A 211 -7.52 -23.38 -1.77
C THR A 211 -7.55 -24.51 -2.80
N LEU A 212 -6.44 -24.79 -3.49
CA LEU A 212 -6.36 -25.87 -4.48
C LEU A 212 -6.42 -27.28 -3.85
N GLU A 213 -5.94 -27.44 -2.61
CA GLU A 213 -6.15 -28.67 -1.84
C GLU A 213 -7.63 -28.87 -1.50
N LEU A 214 -8.29 -27.83 -0.99
CA LEU A 214 -9.71 -27.86 -0.62
C LEU A 214 -10.63 -28.07 -1.83
N GLU A 215 -10.38 -27.38 -2.96
CA GLU A 215 -11.13 -27.53 -4.22
C GLU A 215 -11.03 -28.93 -4.83
N LYS A 216 -10.00 -29.71 -4.44
CA LYS A 216 -9.79 -31.09 -4.89
C LYS A 216 -10.09 -32.15 -3.82
N GLY A 217 -10.51 -31.75 -2.61
CA GLY A 217 -10.75 -32.65 -1.49
C GLY A 217 -9.49 -33.35 -0.97
N LEU A 218 -8.32 -32.73 -1.12
CA LEU A 218 -7.02 -33.30 -0.77
C LEU A 218 -6.57 -32.91 0.64
N SER A 219 -5.86 -33.82 1.32
CA SER A 219 -5.16 -33.52 2.58
C SER A 219 -3.93 -32.65 2.33
N PRO A 220 -3.50 -31.84 3.32
CA PRO A 220 -2.34 -30.95 3.16
C PRO A 220 -1.08 -31.71 2.71
N GLY A 221 -0.42 -31.19 1.67
CA GLY A 221 0.79 -31.78 1.09
C GLY A 221 0.56 -32.87 0.04
N GLN A 222 -0.68 -33.16 -0.37
CA GLN A 222 -0.98 -34.17 -1.40
C GLN A 222 -0.99 -33.66 -2.85
N LEU A 223 -0.83 -32.35 -3.08
CA LEU A 223 -0.67 -31.80 -4.43
C LEU A 223 0.66 -32.22 -5.07
N ALA A 224 0.67 -32.38 -6.40
CA ALA A 224 1.87 -32.73 -7.19
C ALA A 224 2.92 -31.60 -7.30
N PHE A 225 2.64 -30.45 -6.68
CA PHE A 225 3.43 -29.23 -6.67
C PHE A 225 3.20 -28.52 -5.33
N GLY A 226 4.24 -27.87 -4.78
CA GLY A 226 4.18 -27.15 -3.52
C GLY A 226 4.16 -25.63 -3.67
N GLU A 227 4.17 -24.91 -2.54
CA GLU A 227 4.22 -23.44 -2.49
C GLU A 227 5.42 -22.87 -3.30
N ARG A 228 6.59 -23.52 -3.23
CA ARG A 228 7.78 -23.15 -4.01
C ARG A 228 7.54 -23.25 -5.53
N ASP A 229 6.76 -24.22 -5.99
CA ASP A 229 6.44 -24.39 -7.41
C ASP A 229 5.43 -23.33 -7.88
N ILE A 230 4.41 -23.03 -7.06
CA ILE A 230 3.49 -21.90 -7.28
C ILE A 230 4.28 -20.60 -7.39
N LYS A 231 5.21 -20.35 -6.47
CA LYS A 231 6.06 -19.16 -6.45
C LYS A 231 6.94 -19.05 -7.69
N ILE A 232 7.58 -20.14 -8.12
CA ILE A 232 8.39 -20.16 -9.35
C ILE A 232 7.52 -20.00 -10.61
N PHE A 233 6.32 -20.59 -10.64
CA PHE A 233 5.37 -20.41 -11.75
C PHE A 233 4.88 -18.96 -11.85
N LEU A 234 4.50 -18.33 -10.73
CA LEU A 234 4.11 -16.92 -10.70
C LEU A 234 5.26 -15.99 -11.09
N LEU A 235 6.51 -16.28 -10.69
CA LEU A 235 7.70 -15.55 -11.13
C LEU A 235 7.97 -15.70 -12.65
N ALA A 236 7.82 -16.91 -13.19
CA ALA A 236 7.94 -17.16 -14.63
C ALA A 236 6.84 -16.43 -15.43
N PHE A 237 5.59 -16.47 -14.96
CA PHE A 237 4.47 -15.77 -15.58
C PHE A 237 4.61 -14.24 -15.52
N LYS A 238 5.09 -13.68 -14.39
CA LYS A 238 5.44 -12.26 -14.27
C LYS A 238 6.53 -11.85 -15.27
N ASN A 239 7.51 -12.71 -15.55
CA ASN A 239 8.55 -12.41 -16.54
C ASN A 239 8.04 -12.39 -17.99
N ILE A 240 7.11 -13.26 -18.37
CA ILE A 240 6.60 -13.33 -19.75
C ILE A 240 5.78 -12.09 -20.13
N ASN A 241 5.11 -11.44 -19.18
CA ASN A 241 4.20 -10.32 -19.46
C ASN A 241 4.84 -8.92 -19.36
N ARG A 242 6.06 -8.75 -18.84
CA ARG A 242 6.66 -7.42 -18.61
C ARG A 242 6.67 -6.53 -19.87
N ASP A 243 6.94 -7.13 -21.02
CA ASP A 243 7.10 -6.43 -22.30
C ASP A 243 5.76 -5.99 -22.91
N THR A 244 4.67 -6.71 -22.65
CA THR A 244 3.31 -6.34 -23.10
C THR A 244 2.64 -5.38 -22.12
N GLU A 245 2.97 -5.44 -20.83
CA GLU A 245 2.24 -4.74 -19.78
C GLU A 245 2.40 -3.21 -19.79
N GLY A 246 3.58 -2.71 -20.19
CA GLY A 246 3.76 -1.28 -20.43
C GLY A 246 2.87 -0.75 -21.56
N MET A 247 2.65 -1.57 -22.60
CA MET A 247 1.74 -1.24 -23.70
C MET A 247 0.27 -1.30 -23.28
N GLU A 248 -0.11 -2.22 -22.39
CA GLU A 248 -1.45 -2.25 -21.78
C GLU A 248 -1.72 -1.00 -20.92
N LEU A 249 -0.74 -0.55 -20.12
CA LEU A 249 -0.87 0.71 -19.37
C LEU A 249 -1.04 1.91 -20.31
N LEU A 250 -0.24 2.01 -21.39
CA LEU A 250 -0.38 3.06 -22.40
C LEU A 250 -1.69 2.99 -23.22
N LYS A 251 -2.38 1.84 -23.26
CA LYS A 251 -3.75 1.75 -23.79
C LYS A 251 -4.76 2.35 -22.81
N VAL A 252 -4.63 2.06 -21.50
CA VAL A 252 -5.50 2.64 -20.46
C VAL A 252 -5.33 4.16 -20.38
N CYS A 253 -4.10 4.68 -20.40
CA CYS A 253 -3.85 6.12 -20.44
C CYS A 253 -4.53 6.82 -21.64
N ARG A 254 -4.51 6.20 -22.82
CA ARG A 254 -5.21 6.71 -24.02
C ARG A 254 -6.72 6.67 -23.87
N ALA A 255 -7.30 5.54 -23.47
CA ALA A 255 -8.74 5.42 -23.24
C ALA A 255 -9.25 6.41 -22.15
N MET A 256 -8.45 6.68 -21.12
CA MET A 256 -8.75 7.69 -20.11
C MET A 256 -8.67 9.13 -20.64
N LYS A 257 -7.72 9.41 -21.55
CA LYS A 257 -7.61 10.71 -22.24
C LYS A 257 -8.75 10.95 -23.23
N GLU A 258 -9.16 9.91 -23.96
CA GLU A 258 -10.30 9.93 -24.89
C GLU A 258 -11.62 10.12 -24.14
N LYS A 259 -11.81 9.43 -23.01
CA LYS A 259 -12.98 9.58 -22.12
C LYS A 259 -13.01 10.94 -21.40
N ASN A 260 -11.86 11.55 -21.13
CA ASN A 260 -11.77 12.80 -20.39
C ASN A 260 -10.56 13.65 -20.85
N PRO A 261 -10.78 14.71 -21.66
CA PRO A 261 -9.71 15.58 -22.14
C PRO A 261 -8.86 16.26 -21.04
N ASP A 262 -9.40 16.43 -19.83
CA ASP A 262 -8.65 17.00 -18.68
C ASP A 262 -7.71 15.97 -18.01
N PHE A 263 -7.84 14.66 -18.31
CA PHE A 263 -6.84 13.67 -17.89
C PHE A 263 -5.51 13.98 -18.58
N LYS A 264 -4.39 13.80 -17.87
CA LYS A 264 -3.05 14.02 -18.43
C LYS A 264 -2.12 12.88 -18.05
N TYR A 265 -1.26 12.51 -18.99
CA TYR A 265 -0.19 11.55 -18.76
C TYR A 265 1.01 11.88 -19.65
N GLU A 266 2.20 11.51 -19.18
CA GLU A 266 3.45 11.59 -19.92
C GLU A 266 4.22 10.28 -19.75
N TYR A 267 5.07 9.94 -20.71
CA TYR A 267 5.88 8.72 -20.66
C TYR A 267 7.15 8.85 -21.51
N THR A 268 8.11 7.98 -21.25
CA THR A 268 9.25 7.73 -22.15
C THR A 268 9.19 6.29 -22.66
N SER A 269 9.84 6.02 -23.80
CA SER A 269 10.06 4.66 -24.31
C SER A 269 11.54 4.45 -24.63
N ASP A 270 12.01 3.21 -24.54
CA ASP A 270 13.33 2.82 -25.05
C ASP A 270 13.32 2.59 -26.57
N ASP A 271 14.50 2.33 -27.15
CA ASP A 271 14.68 2.03 -28.58
C ASP A 271 13.89 0.79 -29.06
N ASN A 272 13.41 -0.05 -28.13
CA ASN A 272 12.62 -1.24 -28.39
C ASN A 272 11.10 -1.00 -28.19
N ASN A 273 10.67 0.26 -28.03
CA ASN A 273 9.30 0.67 -27.68
C ASN A 273 8.80 0.14 -26.31
N LYS A 274 9.69 -0.28 -25.41
CA LYS A 274 9.32 -0.65 -24.04
C LYS A 274 9.11 0.60 -23.20
N LEU A 275 8.13 0.54 -22.29
CA LEU A 275 7.81 1.67 -21.42
C LEU A 275 8.99 2.00 -20.48
N GLY A 276 9.54 3.20 -20.62
CA GLY A 276 10.54 3.77 -19.74
C GLY A 276 9.91 4.24 -18.44
N HIS A 277 9.74 5.55 -18.29
CA HIS A 277 8.99 6.17 -17.20
C HIS A 277 7.54 6.43 -17.62
N VAL A 278 6.64 6.60 -16.65
CA VAL A 278 5.26 7.05 -16.88
C VAL A 278 4.75 7.86 -15.70
N ALA A 279 4.03 8.95 -15.97
CA ALA A 279 3.39 9.77 -14.96
C ALA A 279 1.97 10.15 -15.40
N TRP A 280 1.01 10.25 -14.48
CA TRP A 280 -0.36 10.66 -14.80
C TRP A 280 -1.05 11.44 -13.67
N SER A 281 -2.02 12.26 -14.06
CA SER A 281 -2.87 13.06 -13.18
C SER A 281 -4.32 13.06 -13.68
N TYR A 282 -5.27 13.01 -12.76
CA TYR A 282 -6.70 13.05 -13.06
C TYR A 282 -7.21 14.49 -13.18
N ALA A 283 -8.30 14.67 -13.91
CA ALA A 283 -8.94 15.97 -14.13
C ALA A 283 -9.28 16.71 -12.82
N SER A 284 -9.74 15.98 -11.80
CA SER A 284 -10.00 16.50 -10.45
C SER A 284 -8.70 16.99 -9.78
N SER A 285 -7.63 16.20 -9.87
CA SER A 285 -6.31 16.50 -9.32
C SER A 285 -5.66 17.75 -9.91
N VAL A 286 -5.67 17.90 -11.24
CA VAL A 286 -5.15 19.11 -11.92
C VAL A 286 -5.93 20.36 -11.50
N ARG A 287 -7.26 20.27 -11.39
CA ARG A 287 -8.10 21.38 -10.89
C ARG A 287 -7.82 21.68 -9.42
N ALA A 288 -7.62 20.67 -8.58
CA ALA A 288 -7.30 20.85 -7.17
C ALA A 288 -5.92 21.51 -6.97
N PHE A 289 -4.92 21.16 -7.77
CA PHE A 289 -3.60 21.78 -7.74
C PHE A 289 -3.62 23.28 -8.12
N LYS A 290 -4.59 23.72 -8.94
CA LYS A 290 -4.75 25.15 -9.24
C LYS A 290 -5.09 25.96 -7.98
N VAL A 291 -5.86 25.40 -7.05
CA VAL A 291 -6.25 26.04 -5.76
C VAL A 291 -5.29 25.73 -4.61
N PHE A 292 -4.87 24.47 -4.44
CA PHE A 292 -4.13 23.95 -3.27
C PHE A 292 -2.72 23.43 -3.59
N GLY A 293 -2.24 23.67 -4.81
CA GLY A 293 -0.89 23.32 -5.27
C GLY A 293 0.18 24.34 -4.91
N ASP A 294 0.01 25.05 -3.80
CA ASP A 294 1.01 25.90 -3.14
C ASP A 294 1.93 25.08 -2.22
N VAL A 295 1.48 23.92 -1.73
CA VAL A 295 2.28 22.95 -0.97
C VAL A 295 2.07 21.56 -1.55
N ALA A 296 3.15 20.82 -1.78
CA ALA A 296 3.11 19.43 -2.22
C ALA A 296 3.88 18.51 -1.28
N VAL A 297 3.46 17.25 -1.21
CA VAL A 297 4.24 16.14 -0.63
C VAL A 297 4.52 15.13 -1.73
N LEU A 298 5.78 14.71 -1.86
CA LEU A 298 6.21 13.61 -2.72
C LEU A 298 6.67 12.45 -1.84
N ASP A 299 5.96 11.34 -1.87
CA ASP A 299 6.38 10.09 -1.23
C ASP A 299 6.88 9.12 -2.31
N THR A 300 8.17 8.77 -2.23
CA THR A 300 8.87 7.84 -3.13
C THR A 300 9.12 6.47 -2.48
N THR A 301 8.59 6.22 -1.27
CA THR A 301 8.80 4.94 -0.55
C THR A 301 7.97 3.77 -1.08
N PHE A 302 7.15 3.99 -2.11
CA PHE A 302 6.36 2.95 -2.76
C PHE A 302 7.14 2.27 -3.88
N HIS A 303 7.09 0.94 -3.92
CA HIS A 303 7.87 0.16 -4.88
C HIS A 303 7.06 -1.04 -5.40
N LEU A 304 6.96 -1.15 -6.72
CA LEU A 304 6.24 -2.24 -7.38
C LEU A 304 7.15 -3.46 -7.49
N ASN A 305 7.18 -4.26 -6.42
CA ASN A 305 8.06 -5.43 -6.25
C ASN A 305 7.92 -6.48 -7.36
N ALA A 306 6.78 -6.57 -8.03
CA ALA A 306 6.61 -7.44 -9.20
C ALA A 306 7.46 -7.01 -10.43
N TYR A 307 7.81 -5.73 -10.54
CA TYR A 307 8.53 -5.14 -11.68
C TYR A 307 9.92 -4.60 -11.31
N ASN A 308 10.18 -4.39 -10.01
CA ASN A 308 11.33 -3.66 -9.47
C ASN A 308 11.39 -2.21 -9.99
N ARG A 309 10.30 -1.47 -9.78
CA ARG A 309 10.14 -0.08 -10.22
C ARG A 309 9.75 0.82 -9.04
N PRO A 310 10.47 1.92 -8.80
CA PRO A 310 10.07 2.95 -7.84
C PRO A 310 8.78 3.64 -8.28
N VAL A 311 7.98 4.05 -7.30
CA VAL A 311 6.75 4.81 -7.51
C VAL A 311 6.78 6.06 -6.62
N GLY A 312 6.83 7.22 -7.27
CA GLY A 312 6.58 8.49 -6.62
C GLY A 312 5.08 8.82 -6.66
N VAL A 313 4.54 9.33 -5.56
CA VAL A 313 3.16 9.79 -5.51
C VAL A 313 3.10 11.18 -4.88
N TRP A 314 2.36 12.08 -5.55
CA TRP A 314 2.28 13.49 -5.22
C TRP A 314 0.94 13.83 -4.59
N PHE A 315 0.98 14.56 -3.48
CA PHE A 315 -0.17 14.88 -2.64
C PHE A 315 -0.19 16.35 -2.20
N GLY A 316 -1.33 16.80 -1.71
CA GLY A 316 -1.49 18.08 -1.00
C GLY A 316 -2.60 17.98 0.05
N ILE A 317 -3.08 19.13 0.53
CA ILE A 317 -4.20 19.22 1.48
C ILE A 317 -5.19 20.32 1.10
N ASP A 318 -6.48 20.02 1.21
CA ASP A 318 -7.58 20.96 0.92
C ASP A 318 -7.83 21.94 2.07
N ASN A 319 -8.85 22.80 1.92
CA ASN A 319 -9.24 23.72 2.98
C ASN A 319 -9.85 23.03 4.21
N TYR A 320 -10.34 21.80 4.11
CA TYR A 320 -10.90 21.00 5.22
C TYR A 320 -9.87 20.05 5.86
N GLY A 321 -8.61 20.07 5.40
CA GLY A 321 -7.52 19.26 5.93
C GLY A 321 -7.61 17.79 5.53
N HIS A 322 -8.36 17.47 4.47
CA HIS A 322 -8.29 16.20 3.77
C HIS A 322 -7.06 16.19 2.85
N THR A 323 -6.47 15.01 2.67
CA THR A 323 -5.44 14.81 1.65
C THR A 323 -6.04 15.00 0.25
N ILE A 324 -5.25 15.53 -0.69
CA ILE A 324 -5.54 15.57 -2.13
C ILE A 324 -4.51 14.70 -2.85
N PHE A 325 -4.93 13.88 -3.81
CA PHE A 325 -4.01 13.25 -4.78
C PHE A 325 -3.77 14.21 -5.96
N PHE A 326 -2.51 14.49 -6.28
CA PHE A 326 -2.11 15.32 -7.43
C PHE A 326 -1.67 14.47 -8.63
N CYS A 327 -0.68 13.58 -8.48
CA CYS A 327 -0.25 12.70 -9.57
C CYS A 327 0.45 11.44 -9.04
N CYS A 328 0.61 10.44 -9.90
CA CYS A 328 1.49 9.30 -9.66
C CYS A 328 2.55 9.22 -10.78
N VAL A 329 3.74 8.72 -10.45
CA VAL A 329 4.85 8.49 -11.37
C VAL A 329 5.50 7.14 -11.08
N ILE A 330 5.68 6.31 -12.11
CA ILE A 330 6.40 5.04 -12.06
C ILE A 330 7.70 5.20 -12.85
N LEU A 331 8.83 4.91 -12.21
CA LEU A 331 10.16 5.08 -12.79
C LEU A 331 10.75 3.75 -13.29
N LEU A 332 11.94 3.82 -13.90
CA LEU A 332 12.76 2.64 -14.21
C LEU A 332 13.61 2.25 -13.01
N ASP A 333 14.20 3.26 -12.36
CA ASP A 333 15.15 3.15 -11.26
C ASP A 333 15.20 4.48 -10.48
N GLU A 334 16.00 4.50 -9.42
CA GLU A 334 16.16 5.62 -8.47
C GLU A 334 17.30 6.57 -8.89
N LYS A 335 17.66 6.61 -10.18
CA LYS A 335 18.77 7.46 -10.65
C LYS A 335 18.40 8.96 -10.69
N PRO A 336 19.38 9.87 -10.62
CA PRO A 336 19.15 11.31 -10.75
C PRO A 336 18.42 11.72 -12.03
N GLU A 337 18.67 11.05 -13.16
CA GLU A 337 17.98 11.34 -14.43
C GLU A 337 16.50 10.93 -14.37
N SER A 338 16.20 9.77 -13.79
CA SER A 338 14.83 9.28 -13.55
C SER A 338 14.06 10.20 -12.61
N MET A 339 14.72 10.71 -11.55
CA MET A 339 14.16 11.69 -10.63
C MET A 339 13.94 13.07 -11.30
N ALA A 340 14.92 13.56 -12.08
CA ALA A 340 14.79 14.80 -12.84
C ALA A 340 13.61 14.75 -13.81
N TRP A 341 13.43 13.61 -14.51
CA TRP A 341 12.25 13.39 -15.36
C TRP A 341 10.95 13.43 -14.56
N ALA A 342 10.88 12.81 -13.38
CA ALA A 342 9.68 12.84 -12.53
C ALA A 342 9.27 14.28 -12.14
N LEU A 343 10.25 15.13 -11.81
CA LEU A 343 10.03 16.54 -11.47
C LEU A 343 9.54 17.36 -12.67
N GLN A 344 10.11 17.13 -13.86
CA GLN A 344 9.71 17.79 -15.10
C GLN A 344 8.31 17.35 -15.56
N ALA A 345 8.02 16.05 -15.49
CA ALA A 345 6.70 15.50 -15.82
C ALA A 345 5.63 16.04 -14.86
N PHE A 346 5.89 16.12 -13.56
CA PHE A 346 4.99 16.76 -12.60
C PHE A 346 4.66 18.21 -13.00
N ARG A 347 5.69 19.01 -13.31
CA ARG A 347 5.51 20.41 -13.76
C ARG A 347 4.63 20.51 -15.01
N SER A 348 4.83 19.61 -16.00
CA SER A 348 4.02 19.58 -17.23
C SER A 348 2.56 19.21 -16.96
N LEU A 349 2.32 18.13 -16.20
CA LEU A 349 0.98 17.72 -15.77
C LEU A 349 0.22 18.84 -15.03
N MET A 350 0.93 19.70 -14.28
CA MET A 350 0.36 20.81 -13.51
C MET A 350 0.25 22.15 -14.28
N ASP A 351 0.20 22.12 -15.62
CA ASP A 351 0.11 23.33 -16.47
C ASP A 351 1.26 24.32 -16.25
N GLY A 352 2.47 23.80 -15.98
CA GLY A 352 3.68 24.59 -15.73
C GLY A 352 3.80 25.16 -14.30
N LYS A 353 2.72 25.11 -13.50
CA LYS A 353 2.68 25.61 -12.12
C LYS A 353 3.51 24.71 -11.19
N LEU A 354 4.20 25.33 -10.24
CA LEU A 354 4.98 24.67 -9.19
C LEU A 354 4.44 25.06 -7.79
N PRO A 355 4.64 24.22 -6.76
CA PRO A 355 4.37 24.59 -5.38
C PRO A 355 5.47 25.52 -4.82
N GLN A 356 5.16 26.26 -3.76
CA GLN A 356 6.13 27.08 -3.02
C GLN A 356 7.03 26.21 -2.14
N THR A 357 6.46 25.15 -1.55
CA THR A 357 7.20 24.17 -0.75
C THR A 357 6.91 22.74 -1.18
N ILE A 358 7.92 21.88 -1.06
CA ILE A 358 7.80 20.44 -1.27
C ILE A 358 8.31 19.68 -0.05
N MET A 359 7.53 18.72 0.43
CA MET A 359 7.95 17.78 1.47
C MET A 359 8.27 16.43 0.84
N THR A 360 9.43 15.86 1.13
CA THR A 360 9.88 14.57 0.56
C THR A 360 10.12 13.51 1.64
N ASP A 361 10.48 12.30 1.23
CA ASP A 361 11.22 11.38 2.08
C ASP A 361 12.66 11.85 2.34
N VAL A 362 13.37 11.08 3.18
CA VAL A 362 14.77 11.33 3.53
C VAL A 362 15.67 10.65 2.50
N ASP A 363 15.56 11.10 1.25
CA ASP A 363 16.39 10.67 0.13
C ASP A 363 17.29 11.82 -0.36
N MET A 364 18.58 11.51 -0.53
CA MET A 364 19.59 12.49 -0.91
C MET A 364 19.63 12.72 -2.42
N GLY A 365 19.38 11.69 -3.23
CA GLY A 365 19.31 11.82 -4.69
C GLY A 365 18.13 12.68 -5.11
N LEU A 366 16.96 12.48 -4.49
CA LEU A 366 15.77 13.30 -4.72
C LEU A 366 16.00 14.75 -4.26
N LYS A 367 16.64 14.95 -3.11
CA LYS A 367 16.99 16.29 -2.60
C LYS A 367 17.98 17.03 -3.51
N ASP A 368 19.00 16.35 -4.04
CA ASP A 368 19.94 16.97 -4.98
C ASP A 368 19.30 17.18 -6.37
N ALA A 369 18.40 16.28 -6.81
CA ALA A 369 17.62 16.43 -8.03
C ALA A 369 16.65 17.63 -7.97
N ILE A 370 15.95 17.83 -6.84
CA ILE A 370 15.09 19.00 -6.60
C ILE A 370 15.93 20.28 -6.59
N SER A 371 17.03 20.29 -5.83
CA SER A 371 17.96 21.43 -5.76
C SER A 371 18.51 21.84 -7.13
N THR A 372 18.65 20.88 -8.05
CA THR A 372 19.16 21.10 -9.42
C THR A 372 18.07 21.51 -10.41
N ASN A 373 16.88 20.89 -10.37
CA ASN A 373 15.83 21.07 -11.38
C ASN A 373 14.79 22.14 -11.00
N LEU A 374 14.56 22.38 -9.70
CA LEU A 374 13.51 23.23 -9.16
C LEU A 374 14.03 24.12 -8.00
N PRO A 375 15.11 24.91 -8.21
CA PRO A 375 15.78 25.67 -7.14
C PRO A 375 14.91 26.78 -6.50
N GLU A 376 13.80 27.14 -7.13
CA GLU A 376 12.81 28.10 -6.62
C GLU A 376 11.95 27.53 -5.47
N ILE A 377 11.89 26.21 -5.31
CA ILE A 377 11.02 25.53 -4.34
C ILE A 377 11.77 25.23 -3.05
N LYS A 378 11.23 25.64 -1.90
CA LYS A 378 11.78 25.23 -0.60
C LYS A 378 11.43 23.77 -0.31
N GLN A 379 12.44 22.90 -0.33
CA GLN A 379 12.32 21.53 0.14
C GLN A 379 12.38 21.42 1.67
N SER A 380 11.63 20.46 2.20
CA SER A 380 11.82 19.84 3.52
C SER A 380 11.71 18.31 3.45
N PHE A 381 12.30 17.61 4.42
CA PHE A 381 12.02 16.20 4.67
C PHE A 381 10.77 16.09 5.55
N CYS A 382 9.82 15.24 5.19
CA CYS A 382 8.62 15.03 5.97
C CYS A 382 8.95 14.32 7.30
N ILE A 383 8.43 14.86 8.41
CA ILE A 383 8.70 14.35 9.75
C ILE A 383 8.21 12.90 9.95
N TRP A 384 7.21 12.41 9.20
CA TRP A 384 6.84 10.98 9.26
C TRP A 384 7.96 10.08 8.73
N HIS A 385 8.68 10.49 7.68
CA HIS A 385 9.79 9.69 7.13
C HIS A 385 10.98 9.70 8.10
N VAL A 386 11.34 10.87 8.65
CA VAL A 386 12.38 10.97 9.70
C VAL A 386 12.03 10.08 10.90
N LEU A 387 10.83 10.23 11.49
CA LEU A 387 10.36 9.43 12.63
C LEU A 387 10.25 7.91 12.34
N SER A 388 10.09 7.52 11.07
CA SER A 388 10.09 6.11 10.64
C SER A 388 11.49 5.50 10.56
N LYS A 389 12.53 6.31 10.36
CA LYS A 389 13.93 5.85 10.32
C LYS A 389 14.54 5.72 11.71
N LEU A 390 14.12 6.54 12.69
CA LEU A 390 14.66 6.52 14.05
C LEU A 390 14.73 5.12 14.70
N PRO A 391 13.70 4.24 14.62
CA PRO A 391 13.80 2.90 15.18
C PRO A 391 14.92 2.08 14.50
N SER A 392 15.05 2.16 13.17
CA SER A 392 16.08 1.42 12.42
C SER A 392 17.51 1.92 12.65
N TRP A 393 17.68 3.14 13.17
CA TRP A 393 18.99 3.75 13.45
C TRP A 393 19.38 3.62 14.92
N PHE A 394 18.45 3.84 15.85
CA PHE A 394 18.77 4.03 17.27
C PHE A 394 18.27 2.93 18.22
N SER A 395 17.25 2.13 17.86
CA SER A 395 16.65 1.16 18.82
C SER A 395 17.65 0.10 19.30
N ALA A 396 18.48 -0.43 18.42
CA ALA A 396 19.52 -1.40 18.76
C ALA A 396 20.67 -0.80 19.59
N SER A 397 20.89 0.52 19.53
CA SER A 397 21.96 1.20 20.27
C SER A 397 21.50 1.75 21.62
N LEU A 398 20.21 2.11 21.75
CA LEU A 398 19.66 2.73 22.96
C LEU A 398 18.83 1.76 23.82
N GLY A 399 18.38 0.63 23.25
CA GLY A 399 17.60 -0.37 23.97
C GLY A 399 16.35 0.24 24.64
N SER A 400 16.26 0.11 25.96
CA SER A 400 15.17 0.68 26.77
C SER A 400 15.06 2.20 26.71
N GLU A 401 16.17 2.91 26.49
CA GLU A 401 16.16 4.38 26.41
C GLU A 401 15.61 4.92 25.08
N PHE A 402 15.30 4.05 24.11
CA PHE A 402 14.82 4.47 22.79
C PHE A 402 13.51 5.27 22.83
N ASP A 403 12.53 4.90 23.66
CA ASP A 403 11.25 5.62 23.73
C ASP A 403 11.39 6.97 24.46
N ARG A 404 12.34 7.08 25.40
CA ARG A 404 12.75 8.35 26.01
C ARG A 404 13.41 9.25 24.96
N PHE A 405 14.40 8.73 24.23
CA PHE A 405 15.05 9.44 23.11
C PHE A 405 14.04 9.91 22.06
N ARG A 406 13.09 9.04 21.65
CA ARG A 406 12.01 9.37 20.72
C ARG A 406 11.14 10.51 21.23
N SER A 407 10.91 10.57 22.53
CA SER A 407 10.13 11.64 23.18
C SER A 407 10.89 12.97 23.23
N GLU A 408 12.19 12.97 23.57
CA GLU A 408 13.02 14.18 23.53
C GLU A 408 13.22 14.69 22.09
N PHE A 409 13.45 13.79 21.13
CA PHE A 409 13.56 14.12 19.70
C PHE A 409 12.31 14.85 19.19
N GLN A 410 11.11 14.44 19.62
CA GLN A 410 9.86 15.10 19.24
C GLN A 410 9.71 16.51 19.85
N LYS A 411 10.24 16.75 21.06
CA LYS A 411 10.30 18.11 21.63
C LYS A 411 11.26 18.99 20.83
N ILE A 412 12.44 18.47 20.50
CA ILE A 412 13.49 19.18 19.74
C ILE A 412 13.05 19.46 18.30
N TYR A 413 12.25 18.57 17.69
CA TYR A 413 11.60 18.87 16.42
C TYR A 413 10.70 20.11 16.51
N ASP A 414 9.98 20.28 17.63
CA ASP A 414 8.96 21.32 17.85
C ASP A 414 9.46 22.55 18.65
N SER A 415 10.78 22.72 18.85
CA SER A 415 11.38 23.90 19.53
C SER A 415 10.92 25.23 18.92
N GLU A 416 10.88 26.30 19.72
CA GLU A 416 10.35 27.61 19.32
C GLU A 416 11.39 28.47 18.58
N SER A 417 12.69 28.30 18.86
CA SER A 417 13.80 29.03 18.22
C SER A 417 14.96 28.13 17.76
N MET A 418 15.86 28.67 16.92
CA MET A 418 17.08 27.97 16.49
C MET A 418 18.07 27.79 17.64
N GLU A 419 18.14 28.76 18.56
CA GLU A 419 19.00 28.71 19.75
C GLU A 419 18.53 27.61 20.72
N GLU A 420 17.21 27.50 20.95
CA GLU A 420 16.61 26.42 21.75
C GLU A 420 16.88 25.05 21.11
N PHE A 421 16.83 24.94 19.77
CA PHE A 421 17.19 23.71 19.07
C PHE A 421 18.67 23.34 19.25
N GLU A 422 19.61 24.25 19.02
CA GLU A 422 21.05 23.94 19.06
C GLU A 422 21.48 23.50 20.48
N ASP A 423 20.93 24.13 21.52
CA ASP A 423 21.12 23.76 22.93
C ASP A 423 20.50 22.39 23.27
N GLN A 424 19.21 22.19 22.98
CA GLN A 424 18.51 20.94 23.32
C GLN A 424 19.02 19.75 22.51
N TRP A 425 19.38 19.96 21.23
CA TRP A 425 20.02 18.94 20.39
C TRP A 425 21.37 18.52 20.95
N SER A 426 22.22 19.49 21.32
CA SER A 426 23.53 19.20 21.92
C SER A 426 23.41 18.40 23.22
N LYS A 427 22.45 18.77 24.08
CA LYS A 427 22.14 18.03 25.32
C LYS A 427 21.69 16.60 25.03
N MET A 428 20.69 16.40 24.16
CA MET A 428 20.22 15.06 23.78
C MET A 428 21.35 14.19 23.22
N VAL A 429 22.20 14.73 22.35
CA VAL A 429 23.31 13.98 21.74
C VAL A 429 24.37 13.57 22.76
N MET A 430 24.59 14.36 23.83
CA MET A 430 25.42 13.96 24.96
C MET A 430 24.72 12.93 25.87
N ASP A 431 23.48 13.20 26.29
CA ASP A 431 22.72 12.38 27.25
C ASP A 431 22.50 10.93 26.77
N PHE A 432 22.31 10.74 25.46
CA PHE A 432 22.15 9.41 24.85
C PHE A 432 23.45 8.87 24.23
N GLY A 433 24.60 9.52 24.44
CA GLY A 433 25.92 9.05 23.98
C GLY A 433 26.14 9.08 22.45
N LEU A 434 25.32 9.81 21.70
CA LEU A 434 25.25 9.81 20.24
C LEU A 434 26.30 10.73 19.57
N VAL A 435 27.24 11.30 20.31
CA VAL A 435 28.24 12.29 19.82
C VAL A 435 29.05 11.78 18.61
N ALA A 436 29.35 10.48 18.58
CA ALA A 436 30.09 9.83 17.49
C ALA A 436 29.18 9.09 16.48
N ASP A 437 27.85 9.17 16.61
CA ASP A 437 26.94 8.45 15.73
C ASP A 437 26.72 9.15 14.37
N LYS A 438 26.75 8.33 13.31
CA LYS A 438 26.61 8.78 11.92
C LYS A 438 25.19 9.24 11.58
N HIS A 439 24.16 8.70 12.23
CA HIS A 439 22.76 9.06 11.97
C HIS A 439 22.38 10.36 12.69
N ALA A 440 22.86 10.58 13.91
CA ALA A 440 22.80 11.86 14.61
C ALA A 440 23.54 12.96 13.83
N SER A 441 24.78 12.70 13.39
CA SER A 441 25.55 13.64 12.56
C SER A 441 24.88 13.95 11.22
N PHE A 442 24.30 12.95 10.55
CA PHE A 442 23.49 13.14 9.33
C PHE A 442 22.26 14.03 9.57
N LEU A 443 21.51 13.79 10.65
CA LEU A 443 20.35 14.61 10.98
C LEU A 443 20.76 16.05 11.32
N TYR A 444 21.83 16.25 12.11
CA TYR A 444 22.30 17.57 12.48
C TYR A 444 22.77 18.42 11.27
N SER A 445 23.53 17.81 10.36
CA SER A 445 23.97 18.46 9.11
C SER A 445 22.80 18.84 8.20
N HIS A 446 21.70 18.08 8.23
CA HIS A 446 20.51 18.33 7.42
C HIS A 446 19.37 19.05 8.17
N ARG A 447 19.62 19.65 9.34
CA ARG A 447 18.57 20.30 10.17
C ARG A 447 17.74 21.36 9.42
N PHE A 448 18.36 22.07 8.46
CA PHE A 448 17.69 23.01 7.55
C PHE A 448 16.58 22.42 6.67
N TYR A 449 16.48 21.09 6.58
CA TYR A 449 15.46 20.37 5.82
C TYR A 449 14.39 19.73 6.71
N TRP A 450 14.63 19.47 8.00
CA TRP A 450 13.66 18.73 8.84
C TRP A 450 13.33 19.38 10.18
N ALA A 451 14.20 20.18 10.79
CA ALA A 451 13.94 20.75 12.11
C ALA A 451 13.10 22.04 12.00
N ARG A 452 11.98 22.09 12.73
CA ARG A 452 10.95 23.13 12.55
C ARG A 452 11.47 24.57 12.66
N PRO A 453 12.40 24.94 13.56
CA PRO A 453 12.98 26.30 13.60
C PRO A 453 13.63 26.78 12.30
N TYR A 454 14.18 25.87 11.48
CA TYR A 454 14.82 26.19 10.20
C TYR A 454 13.86 26.10 9.00
N LEU A 455 12.62 25.66 9.25
CA LEU A 455 11.51 25.65 8.29
C LEU A 455 10.53 26.81 8.52
N GLN A 456 10.64 27.51 9.67
CA GLN A 456 9.91 28.73 9.96
C GLN A 456 10.09 29.78 8.83
N GLY A 457 9.00 30.44 8.44
CA GLY A 457 8.99 31.46 7.39
C GLY A 457 8.62 30.94 6.00
N TRP A 458 8.52 29.62 5.81
CA TRP A 458 8.08 29.00 4.56
C TRP A 458 6.74 28.30 4.76
N PHE A 459 5.81 28.47 3.81
CA PHE A 459 4.45 27.99 3.97
C PHE A 459 4.32 26.47 3.75
N PHE A 460 3.88 25.74 4.78
CA PHE A 460 3.68 24.28 4.73
C PHE A 460 2.21 23.85 5.00
N GLY A 461 1.26 24.78 5.03
CA GLY A 461 -0.16 24.47 5.23
C GLY A 461 -0.52 23.76 6.55
N GLY A 462 0.38 23.74 7.53
CA GLY A 462 0.22 22.97 8.77
C GLY A 462 0.74 21.51 8.71
N LEU A 463 1.31 21.07 7.58
CA LEU A 463 1.89 19.73 7.42
C LEU A 463 3.14 19.46 8.27
N LEU A 464 3.74 20.47 8.91
CA LEU A 464 4.76 20.25 9.96
C LEU A 464 4.16 19.69 11.27
N THR A 465 2.85 19.46 11.35
CA THR A 465 2.22 18.90 12.56
C THR A 465 2.29 17.36 12.54
N ILE A 466 3.10 16.75 13.43
CA ILE A 466 3.34 15.29 13.51
C ILE A 466 2.04 14.45 13.40
N GLY A 467 0.97 14.84 14.11
CA GLY A 467 -0.32 14.12 14.07
C GLY A 467 -1.04 14.19 12.72
N ARG A 468 -0.88 15.27 11.94
CA ARG A 468 -1.45 15.38 10.57
C ARG A 468 -0.68 14.50 9.60
N THR A 469 0.65 14.52 9.69
CA THR A 469 1.52 13.67 8.88
C THR A 469 1.25 12.18 9.08
N LEU A 470 1.01 11.71 10.32
CA LEU A 470 0.65 10.31 10.57
C LEU A 470 -0.71 9.92 9.97
N SER A 471 -1.68 10.85 9.90
CA SER A 471 -2.97 10.59 9.26
C SER A 471 -2.86 10.39 7.75
N ILE A 472 -1.98 11.15 7.09
CA ILE A 472 -1.68 11.03 5.66
C ILE A 472 -0.98 9.69 5.38
N GLN A 473 0.03 9.34 6.18
CA GLN A 473 0.75 8.06 6.06
C GLN A 473 -0.17 6.84 6.24
N SER A 474 -1.11 6.90 7.19
CA SER A 474 -2.05 5.81 7.48
C SER A 474 -2.92 5.48 6.27
N PHE A 475 -3.44 6.51 5.60
CA PHE A 475 -4.31 6.37 4.42
C PHE A 475 -3.64 5.60 3.28
N PHE A 476 -2.42 5.99 2.86
CA PHE A 476 -1.78 5.38 1.68
C PHE A 476 -1.32 3.93 1.86
N LYS A 477 -1.06 3.48 3.09
CA LYS A 477 -0.73 2.06 3.35
C LYS A 477 -1.88 1.09 3.04
N GLY A 478 -3.13 1.56 2.97
CA GLY A 478 -4.29 0.71 2.72
C GLY A 478 -4.49 0.27 1.26
N PHE A 479 -3.95 1.01 0.29
CA PHE A 479 -4.33 0.85 -1.12
C PHE A 479 -3.30 0.14 -2.01
N LEU A 480 -2.04 0.05 -1.58
CA LEU A 480 -0.92 -0.25 -2.47
C LEU A 480 -0.31 -1.64 -2.18
N ASN A 481 -0.82 -2.66 -2.87
CA ASN A 481 -0.31 -4.04 -2.79
C ASN A 481 0.92 -4.22 -3.73
N PRO A 482 2.13 -4.55 -3.21
CA PRO A 482 3.35 -4.67 -4.02
C PRO A 482 3.37 -5.80 -5.07
N GLN A 483 2.36 -6.68 -5.07
CA GLN A 483 2.21 -7.77 -6.04
C GLN A 483 1.36 -7.39 -7.28
N THR A 484 0.75 -6.20 -7.31
CA THR A 484 -0.17 -5.77 -8.38
C THR A 484 0.53 -5.48 -9.70
N ARG A 485 -0.21 -5.63 -10.80
CA ARG A 485 0.21 -5.29 -12.16
C ARG A 485 0.13 -3.77 -12.37
N LEU A 486 0.97 -3.20 -13.23
CA LEU A 486 1.01 -1.78 -13.59
C LEU A 486 -0.38 -1.24 -13.99
N LYS A 487 -1.13 -2.00 -14.79
CA LYS A 487 -2.51 -1.66 -15.17
C LYS A 487 -3.47 -1.73 -13.96
N ASP A 488 -3.50 -2.86 -13.25
CA ASP A 488 -4.40 -3.06 -12.12
C ASP A 488 -4.13 -2.00 -11.01
N PHE A 489 -2.87 -1.58 -10.85
CA PHE A 489 -2.42 -0.50 -9.97
C PHE A 489 -2.98 0.88 -10.40
N MET A 490 -2.90 1.24 -11.69
CA MET A 490 -3.48 2.49 -12.19
C MET A 490 -5.00 2.54 -11.99
N GLU A 491 -5.69 1.42 -12.20
CA GLU A 491 -7.13 1.30 -11.96
C GLU A 491 -7.46 1.40 -10.46
N GLN A 492 -6.66 0.78 -9.58
CA GLN A 492 -6.78 0.91 -8.12
C GLN A 492 -6.55 2.35 -7.62
N VAL A 493 -5.53 3.05 -8.14
CA VAL A 493 -5.29 4.47 -7.82
C VAL A 493 -6.48 5.32 -8.28
N GLY A 494 -7.08 5.04 -9.44
CA GLY A 494 -8.29 5.72 -9.89
C GLY A 494 -9.47 5.54 -8.93
N VAL A 495 -9.77 4.30 -8.54
CA VAL A 495 -10.84 3.97 -7.58
C VAL A 495 -10.58 4.61 -6.21
N ALA A 496 -9.33 4.59 -5.72
CA ALA A 496 -8.96 5.23 -4.46
C ALA A 496 -9.15 6.75 -4.51
N VAL A 497 -8.77 7.41 -5.62
CA VAL A 497 -8.96 8.85 -5.83
C VAL A 497 -10.44 9.21 -5.92
N ASP A 498 -11.27 8.45 -6.63
CA ASP A 498 -12.71 8.71 -6.72
C ASP A 498 -13.41 8.50 -5.37
N PHE A 499 -13.07 7.45 -4.63
CA PHE A 499 -13.54 7.22 -3.26
C PHE A 499 -13.12 8.34 -2.29
N GLN A 500 -11.87 8.78 -2.37
CA GLN A 500 -11.32 9.90 -1.59
C GLN A 500 -12.05 11.22 -1.89
N ASN A 501 -12.32 11.49 -3.17
CA ASN A 501 -13.08 12.67 -3.59
C ASN A 501 -14.53 12.62 -3.08
N GLN A 502 -15.21 11.46 -3.17
CA GLN A 502 -16.57 11.31 -2.64
C GLN A 502 -16.62 11.46 -1.11
N ALA A 503 -15.74 10.76 -0.37
CA ALA A 503 -15.66 10.88 1.08
C ALA A 503 -15.32 12.31 1.51
N GLY A 504 -14.45 12.99 0.77
CA GLY A 504 -14.16 14.42 0.93
C GLY A 504 -15.39 15.31 0.70
N GLU A 505 -16.19 15.07 -0.34
CA GLU A 505 -17.44 15.81 -0.60
C GLU A 505 -18.46 15.62 0.54
N GLU A 506 -18.65 14.37 0.98
CA GLU A 506 -19.61 14.01 2.04
C GLU A 506 -19.21 14.60 3.40
N VAL A 507 -17.95 14.43 3.81
CA VAL A 507 -17.43 14.98 5.06
C VAL A 507 -17.38 16.51 5.02
N THR A 508 -17.00 17.12 3.89
CA THR A 508 -17.08 18.58 3.69
C THR A 508 -18.52 19.08 3.84
N THR A 509 -19.48 18.37 3.26
CA THR A 509 -20.90 18.75 3.32
C THR A 509 -21.41 18.68 4.76
N GLN A 510 -21.16 17.58 5.48
CA GLN A 510 -21.50 17.44 6.90
C GLN A 510 -20.84 18.51 7.77
N GLN A 511 -19.53 18.74 7.62
CA GLN A 511 -18.80 19.79 8.37
C GLN A 511 -19.26 21.21 8.01
N SER A 512 -19.87 21.42 6.85
CA SER A 512 -20.44 22.71 6.45
C SER A 512 -21.87 22.95 6.96
N GLN A 513 -22.49 21.92 7.55
CA GLN A 513 -23.83 21.95 8.16
C GLN A 513 -23.79 21.94 9.70
N GLN A 514 -22.63 21.69 10.31
CA GLN A 514 -22.44 21.72 11.75
C GLN A 514 -22.02 23.11 12.24
N ASP A 515 -22.72 23.63 13.24
CA ASP A 515 -22.35 24.89 13.90
C ASP A 515 -20.97 24.79 14.58
N VAL A 516 -20.24 25.90 14.50
CA VAL A 516 -18.89 26.01 15.03
C VAL A 516 -18.94 26.46 16.48
N ASN A 517 -18.72 25.53 17.41
CA ASN A 517 -18.65 25.83 18.83
C ASN A 517 -17.44 26.76 19.15
N ILE A 518 -17.77 28.00 19.52
CA ILE A 518 -16.88 29.10 19.97
C ILE A 518 -16.46 28.85 21.43
N LYS A 519 -15.17 29.01 21.76
CA LYS A 519 -14.63 28.60 23.08
C LYS A 519 -14.10 29.73 23.96
N THR A 520 -13.72 30.86 23.37
CA THR A 520 -13.14 31.99 24.10
C THR A 520 -14.10 33.17 24.23
N CYS A 521 -15.25 33.12 23.55
CA CYS A 521 -16.25 34.20 23.47
C CYS A 521 -15.64 35.54 22.98
N MET A 522 -14.58 35.46 22.18
CA MET A 522 -13.91 36.64 21.62
C MET A 522 -14.46 36.95 20.22
N PRO A 523 -14.81 38.22 19.91
CA PRO A 523 -15.33 38.59 18.59
C PRO A 523 -14.44 38.17 17.41
N ILE A 524 -13.12 38.13 17.62
CA ILE A 524 -12.16 37.68 16.60
C ILE A 524 -12.25 36.16 16.33
N GLU A 525 -12.70 35.36 17.30
CA GLU A 525 -13.04 33.93 17.10
C GLU A 525 -14.38 33.81 16.36
N GLU A 526 -15.38 34.62 16.68
CA GLU A 526 -16.66 34.65 15.97
C GLU A 526 -16.45 35.04 14.50
N HIS A 527 -15.65 36.08 14.23
CA HIS A 527 -15.26 36.49 12.88
C HIS A 527 -14.47 35.40 12.13
N ALA A 528 -13.51 34.74 12.79
CA ALA A 528 -12.86 33.56 12.21
C ALA A 528 -13.89 32.48 11.83
N SER A 529 -14.92 32.29 12.66
CA SER A 529 -15.94 31.25 12.48
C SER A 529 -16.93 31.51 11.34
N THR A 530 -17.00 32.71 10.76
CA THR A 530 -17.84 32.97 9.57
C THR A 530 -17.09 32.70 8.26
N ILE A 531 -15.80 33.04 8.20
CA ILE A 531 -14.99 33.00 6.97
C ILE A 531 -14.22 31.68 6.81
N LEU A 532 -13.59 31.18 7.89
CA LEU A 532 -12.67 30.04 7.82
C LEU A 532 -13.38 28.69 7.68
N SER A 533 -12.77 27.78 6.91
CA SER A 533 -13.18 26.37 6.86
C SER A 533 -13.16 25.72 8.25
N ARG A 534 -13.88 24.62 8.45
CA ARG A 534 -13.96 23.96 9.76
C ARG A 534 -12.57 23.55 10.30
N TYR A 535 -11.66 23.13 9.42
CA TYR A 535 -10.28 22.77 9.77
C TYR A 535 -9.41 23.99 10.10
N SER A 536 -9.36 25.01 9.23
CA SER A 536 -8.55 26.20 9.47
C SER A 536 -9.04 27.00 10.67
N PHE A 537 -10.36 27.04 10.91
CA PHE A 537 -10.94 27.53 12.15
C PHE A 537 -10.44 26.74 13.37
N LEU A 538 -10.39 25.40 13.33
CA LEU A 538 -9.89 24.61 14.45
C LEU A 538 -8.38 24.81 14.71
N MET A 539 -7.60 25.17 13.69
CA MET A 539 -6.21 25.63 13.87
C MET A 539 -6.16 27.00 14.55
N PHE A 540 -6.96 27.96 14.09
CA PHE A 540 -7.09 29.28 14.71
C PHE A 540 -7.55 29.21 16.17
N GLN A 541 -8.59 28.41 16.45
CA GLN A 541 -9.14 28.19 17.79
C GLN A 541 -8.07 27.61 18.75
N LYS A 542 -7.17 26.74 18.25
CA LYS A 542 -6.05 26.23 19.06
C LYS A 542 -5.08 27.35 19.45
N GLU A 543 -4.74 28.24 18.51
CA GLU A 543 -3.79 29.34 18.77
C GLU A 543 -4.40 30.46 19.63
N ILE A 544 -5.68 30.81 19.46
CA ILE A 544 -6.34 31.80 20.33
C ILE A 544 -6.50 31.29 21.77
N MET A 545 -6.85 30.01 21.97
CA MET A 545 -6.87 29.38 23.30
C MET A 545 -5.47 29.33 23.93
N ALA A 546 -4.43 29.06 23.13
CA ALA A 546 -3.04 29.09 23.62
C ALA A 546 -2.58 30.52 24.00
N SER A 547 -3.07 31.56 23.31
CA SER A 547 -2.66 32.96 23.53
C SER A 547 -2.91 33.46 24.96
N ALA A 548 -3.93 32.92 25.65
CA ALA A 548 -4.25 33.25 27.03
C ALA A 548 -3.12 32.91 28.02
N GLN A 549 -2.22 31.99 27.66
CA GLN A 549 -1.08 31.57 28.50
C GLN A 549 0.13 32.52 28.41
N PHE A 550 0.03 33.61 27.63
CA PHE A 550 1.13 34.52 27.35
C PHE A 550 0.90 35.91 27.95
N ALA A 551 1.95 36.47 28.55
CA ALA A 551 2.06 37.86 28.95
C ALA A 551 2.62 38.70 27.79
N VAL A 552 2.33 40.00 27.81
CA VAL A 552 2.81 40.97 26.82
C VAL A 552 3.54 42.09 27.54
N TYR A 553 4.71 42.47 27.04
CA TYR A 553 5.53 43.57 27.52
C TYR A 553 5.82 44.50 26.34
N GLU A 554 5.41 45.77 26.42
CA GLU A 554 5.74 46.77 25.40
C GLU A 554 7.23 47.14 25.53
N THR A 555 8.00 47.01 24.45
CA THR A 555 9.45 47.22 24.44
C THR A 555 9.86 48.50 23.73
N ALA A 556 9.09 48.89 22.71
CA ALA A 556 9.13 50.19 22.05
C ALA A 556 7.73 50.48 21.48
N THR A 557 7.52 51.67 20.91
CA THR A 557 6.30 51.99 20.16
C THR A 557 5.99 50.89 19.14
N GLU A 558 4.76 50.36 19.19
CA GLU A 558 4.24 49.33 18.29
C GLU A 558 4.96 47.96 18.36
N ASN A 559 5.85 47.76 19.33
CA ASN A 559 6.69 46.56 19.46
C ASN A 559 6.50 45.89 20.83
N TYR A 560 6.15 44.61 20.80
CA TYR A 560 5.67 43.85 21.96
C TYR A 560 6.43 42.54 22.11
N LEU A 561 7.08 42.34 23.25
CA LEU A 561 7.64 41.04 23.63
C LEU A 561 6.54 40.19 24.27
N VAL A 562 6.24 39.05 23.65
CA VAL A 562 5.20 38.11 24.09
C VAL A 562 5.87 36.85 24.64
N ARG A 563 5.63 36.52 25.92
CA ARG A 563 6.29 35.41 26.62
C ARG A 563 5.28 34.55 27.37
N HIS A 564 5.50 33.23 27.39
CA HIS A 564 4.69 32.33 28.21
C HIS A 564 4.81 32.67 29.70
N HIS A 565 3.69 32.74 30.42
CA HIS A 565 3.65 33.24 31.81
C HIS A 565 4.51 32.48 32.83
N MET A 566 4.93 31.24 32.52
CA MET A 566 5.84 30.43 33.36
C MET A 566 7.32 30.53 32.98
N ARG A 567 7.69 31.19 31.87
CA ARG A 567 9.08 31.40 31.45
C ARG A 567 9.52 32.81 31.87
N SER A 568 10.73 32.96 32.42
CA SER A 568 11.33 34.26 32.77
C SER A 568 12.13 34.85 31.61
N ASP A 569 12.60 33.99 30.70
CA ASP A 569 13.46 34.23 29.56
C ASP A 569 12.75 33.92 28.23
N GLY A 570 13.44 34.15 27.10
CA GLY A 570 12.89 33.96 25.76
C GLY A 570 11.63 34.81 25.48
N GLY A 571 10.74 34.25 24.66
CA GLY A 571 9.56 34.93 24.11
C GLY A 571 9.78 35.39 22.66
N HIS A 572 8.71 35.86 22.03
CA HIS A 572 8.72 36.33 20.64
C HIS A 572 8.40 37.82 20.54
N LEU A 573 9.11 38.52 19.66
CA LEU A 573 8.81 39.91 19.34
C LEU A 573 7.66 39.95 18.32
N VAL A 574 6.67 40.78 18.61
CA VAL A 574 5.53 41.06 17.73
C VAL A 574 5.50 42.56 17.48
N SER A 575 5.67 42.98 16.24
CA SER A 575 5.33 44.35 15.82
C SER A 575 3.86 44.39 15.36
N CYS A 576 3.16 45.46 15.69
CA CYS A 576 1.74 45.65 15.41
C CYS A 576 1.46 47.11 15.06
N ILE A 577 1.55 47.43 13.77
CA ILE A 577 1.45 48.77 13.18
C ILE A 577 -0.03 49.07 12.89
N PRO A 578 -0.69 49.98 13.65
CA PRO A 578 -2.13 50.18 13.55
C PRO A 578 -2.60 50.90 12.28
N SER A 579 -1.73 51.69 11.62
CA SER A 579 -2.07 52.42 10.40
C SER A 579 -2.29 51.49 9.20
N ASP A 580 -1.53 50.40 9.16
CA ASP A 580 -1.41 49.52 7.99
C ASP A 580 -2.11 48.17 8.25
N GLU A 581 -2.70 47.98 9.44
CA GLU A 581 -3.18 46.71 10.00
C GLU A 581 -2.12 45.60 10.03
N ASP A 582 -0.83 45.94 10.01
CA ASP A 582 0.27 44.96 9.92
C ASP A 582 0.70 44.40 11.27
N VAL A 583 0.65 43.07 11.38
CA VAL A 583 1.14 42.29 12.52
C VAL A 583 2.21 41.33 12.05
N HIS A 584 3.44 41.55 12.49
CA HIS A 584 4.55 40.63 12.23
C HIS A 584 5.06 40.02 13.54
N CYS A 585 5.43 38.74 13.51
CA CYS A 585 5.86 37.98 14.70
C CYS A 585 7.13 37.18 14.41
N SER A 586 8.12 37.24 15.31
CA SER A 586 9.41 36.56 15.13
C SER A 586 9.32 35.04 15.06
N CYS A 587 8.22 34.42 15.52
CA CYS A 587 8.00 32.96 15.42
C CYS A 587 7.57 32.50 14.01
N LYS A 588 7.39 33.43 13.06
CA LYS A 588 6.96 33.19 11.66
C LYS A 588 5.75 32.25 11.49
N GLY A 589 4.86 32.22 12.48
CA GLY A 589 3.81 31.20 12.57
C GLY A 589 2.73 31.34 11.51
N PHE A 590 2.42 32.58 11.11
CA PHE A 590 1.50 32.86 10.03
C PHE A 590 2.11 32.47 8.67
N GLU A 591 3.36 32.83 8.42
CA GLU A 591 4.09 32.48 7.21
C GLU A 591 4.22 30.95 7.05
N THR A 592 4.30 30.21 8.16
CA THR A 592 4.45 28.75 8.16
C THR A 592 3.13 27.99 7.97
N THR A 593 1.99 28.56 8.41
CA THR A 593 0.69 27.84 8.50
C THR A 593 -0.49 28.54 7.81
N GLY A 594 -0.37 29.83 7.50
CA GLY A 594 -1.46 30.69 7.03
C GLY A 594 -2.47 31.09 8.11
N ILE A 595 -2.14 30.86 9.39
CA ILE A 595 -2.98 31.15 10.55
C ILE A 595 -2.18 32.01 11.53
N LEU A 596 -2.77 33.08 12.05
CA LEU A 596 -2.14 33.93 13.05
C LEU A 596 -1.76 33.12 14.30
N CYS A 597 -0.50 33.23 14.73
CA CYS A 597 0.00 32.52 15.90
C CYS A 597 -0.52 33.13 17.20
N ARG A 598 -0.50 32.33 18.28
CA ARG A 598 -0.86 32.76 19.64
C ARG A 598 -0.23 34.09 20.07
N HIS A 599 1.01 34.38 19.64
CA HIS A 599 1.72 35.62 19.98
C HIS A 599 1.08 36.84 19.30
N ALA A 600 0.82 36.76 18.00
CA ALA A 600 0.14 37.81 17.23
C ALA A 600 -1.30 38.02 17.75
N LEU A 601 -2.03 36.93 17.98
CA LEU A 601 -3.39 36.97 18.54
C LEU A 601 -3.43 37.61 19.92
N ARG A 602 -2.41 37.38 20.77
CA ARG A 602 -2.34 38.00 22.10
C ARG A 602 -2.17 39.52 22.04
N VAL A 603 -1.39 40.03 21.07
CA VAL A 603 -1.19 41.47 20.87
C VAL A 603 -2.40 42.12 20.21
N LEU A 604 -3.01 41.48 19.21
CA LEU A 604 -4.30 41.90 18.64
C LEU A 604 -5.38 42.01 19.72
N SER A 605 -5.42 41.07 20.67
CA SER A 605 -6.32 41.11 21.82
C SER A 605 -6.04 42.32 22.73
N LEU A 606 -4.77 42.64 23.00
CA LEU A 606 -4.37 43.81 23.78
C LEU A 606 -4.71 45.14 23.08
N LYS A 607 -4.69 45.15 21.75
CA LYS A 607 -5.07 46.31 20.91
C LYS A 607 -6.58 46.44 20.66
N ASN A 608 -7.41 45.56 21.25
CA ASN A 608 -8.86 45.49 21.00
C ASN A 608 -9.24 45.26 19.53
N CYS A 609 -8.41 44.52 18.78
CA CYS A 609 -8.71 44.14 17.40
C CYS A 609 -9.75 43.02 17.38
N PHE A 610 -11.00 43.38 17.14
CA PHE A 610 -12.15 42.45 17.12
C PHE A 610 -12.30 41.66 15.82
N PHE A 611 -11.59 42.05 14.77
CA PHE A 611 -11.63 41.42 13.44
C PHE A 611 -10.22 40.96 13.03
N ILE A 612 -10.15 40.10 12.02
CA ILE A 612 -8.89 39.63 11.43
C ILE A 612 -8.69 40.43 10.13
N PRO A 613 -7.58 41.18 9.96
CA PRO A 613 -7.28 41.87 8.71
C PRO A 613 -7.25 40.89 7.53
N ASP A 614 -7.84 41.29 6.40
CA ASP A 614 -8.14 40.40 5.27
C ASP A 614 -6.90 39.67 4.71
N LYS A 615 -5.72 40.31 4.82
CA LYS A 615 -4.41 39.75 4.45
C LYS A 615 -3.99 38.51 5.26
N TYR A 616 -4.51 38.34 6.48
CA TYR A 616 -4.28 37.14 7.30
C TYR A 616 -5.35 36.06 7.10
N LEU A 617 -6.35 36.30 6.24
CA LEU A 617 -7.38 35.35 5.86
C LEU A 617 -7.06 34.77 4.47
N LEU A 618 -5.98 33.99 4.37
CA LEU A 618 -5.54 33.40 3.09
C LEU A 618 -6.68 32.69 2.36
N THR A 619 -6.83 32.94 1.05
CA THR A 619 -7.92 32.40 0.22
C THR A 619 -8.06 30.88 0.35
N ARG A 620 -6.95 30.14 0.43
CA ARG A 620 -6.95 28.67 0.62
C ARG A 620 -7.55 28.18 1.95
N TRP A 621 -7.80 29.05 2.92
CA TRP A 621 -8.42 28.71 4.20
C TRP A 621 -9.87 29.19 4.31
N ARG A 622 -10.32 30.07 3.41
CA ARG A 622 -11.73 30.48 3.32
C ARG A 622 -12.62 29.30 2.91
N ARG A 623 -13.89 29.34 3.32
CA ARG A 623 -14.94 28.35 2.96
C ARG A 623 -15.21 28.28 1.45
N GLU A 624 -15.05 29.40 0.77
CA GLU A 624 -15.36 29.59 -0.65
C GLU A 624 -14.48 28.72 -1.56
N SER A 625 -13.21 28.54 -1.19
CA SER A 625 -12.20 27.79 -1.95
C SER A 625 -12.37 26.26 -1.91
N SER A 626 -13.54 25.75 -1.53
CA SER A 626 -13.79 24.31 -1.48
C SER A 626 -13.77 23.69 -2.89
N LEU A 627 -13.17 22.51 -3.02
CA LEU A 627 -13.20 21.69 -4.25
C LEU A 627 -14.62 21.25 -4.65
N PHE A 628 -15.60 21.40 -3.75
CA PHE A 628 -16.98 20.92 -3.93
C PHE A 628 -18.01 22.06 -3.80
N PRO A 629 -18.18 22.91 -4.83
CA PRO A 629 -19.00 24.13 -4.77
C PRO A 629 -20.37 23.97 -4.13
N LYS A 630 -20.84 25.02 -3.44
CA LYS A 630 -22.17 25.05 -2.79
C LYS A 630 -23.31 25.31 -3.79
N SER A 631 -23.52 24.40 -4.74
CA SER A 631 -24.73 24.39 -5.58
C SER A 631 -25.95 23.90 -4.77
N SER A 632 -26.62 24.86 -4.13
CA SER A 632 -27.67 24.62 -3.13
C SER A 632 -28.91 23.87 -3.66
N SER A 633 -29.19 23.94 -4.96
CA SER A 633 -30.32 23.24 -5.61
C SER A 633 -29.95 21.83 -6.09
N GLN A 634 -28.79 21.64 -6.72
CA GLN A 634 -28.32 20.35 -7.22
C GLN A 634 -28.05 19.35 -6.08
N LYS A 635 -27.44 19.79 -4.96
CA LYS A 635 -26.95 18.88 -3.91
C LYS A 635 -28.05 18.06 -3.21
N TYR A 636 -29.26 18.59 -3.01
CA TYR A 636 -30.36 17.80 -2.45
C TYR A 636 -30.82 16.68 -3.40
N ARG A 637 -30.84 16.95 -4.71
CA ARG A 637 -31.22 15.97 -5.73
C ARG A 637 -30.14 14.90 -5.89
N SER A 638 -28.86 15.27 -5.95
CA SER A 638 -27.77 14.30 -6.05
C SER A 638 -27.63 13.46 -4.78
N GLN A 639 -27.80 14.03 -3.58
CA GLN A 639 -27.69 13.26 -2.35
C GLN A 639 -28.85 12.27 -2.18
N ALA A 640 -30.08 12.65 -2.50
CA ALA A 640 -31.22 11.72 -2.50
C ALA A 640 -30.99 10.54 -3.47
N LEU A 641 -30.48 10.82 -4.68
CA LEU A 641 -30.14 9.79 -5.66
C LEU A 641 -28.98 8.89 -5.20
N ARG A 642 -27.93 9.44 -4.55
CA ARG A 642 -26.83 8.65 -3.96
C ARG A 642 -27.32 7.73 -2.86
N SER A 643 -28.15 8.22 -1.93
CA SER A 643 -28.72 7.40 -0.86
C SER A 643 -29.63 6.29 -1.40
N LEU A 644 -30.47 6.60 -2.39
CA LEU A 644 -31.29 5.59 -3.08
C LEU A 644 -30.43 4.55 -3.80
N ALA A 645 -29.40 4.96 -4.54
CA ALA A 645 -28.48 4.04 -5.22
C ALA A 645 -27.75 3.11 -4.23
N SER A 646 -27.30 3.63 -3.09
CA SER A 646 -26.65 2.83 -2.04
C SER A 646 -27.60 1.76 -1.46
N ILE A 647 -28.83 2.14 -1.13
CA ILE A 647 -29.87 1.21 -0.65
C ILE A 647 -30.19 0.15 -1.72
N ILE A 648 -30.33 0.57 -2.99
CA ILE A 648 -30.61 -0.33 -4.11
C ILE A 648 -29.46 -1.34 -4.31
N ILE A 649 -28.20 -0.92 -4.24
CA ILE A 649 -27.04 -1.80 -4.30
C ILE A 649 -27.07 -2.83 -3.16
N GLN A 650 -27.30 -2.36 -1.92
CA GLN A 650 -27.37 -3.21 -0.73
C GLN A 650 -28.49 -4.26 -0.82
N GLU A 651 -29.70 -3.88 -1.22
CA GLU A 651 -30.83 -4.81 -1.41
C GLU A 651 -30.63 -5.73 -2.62
N SER A 652 -29.97 -5.28 -3.69
CA SER A 652 -29.71 -6.09 -4.89
C SER A 652 -28.72 -7.23 -4.62
N ALA A 653 -27.76 -7.04 -3.71
CA ALA A 653 -26.72 -8.01 -3.40
C ALA A 653 -27.24 -9.25 -2.65
N ILE A 654 -28.50 -9.25 -2.20
CA ILE A 654 -29.08 -10.31 -1.35
C ILE A 654 -29.44 -11.58 -2.16
N THR A 655 -29.88 -11.47 -3.41
CA THR A 655 -30.10 -12.62 -4.30
C THR A 655 -29.77 -12.27 -5.76
N LYS A 656 -29.44 -13.28 -6.57
CA LYS A 656 -29.17 -13.06 -8.00
C LYS A 656 -30.36 -12.43 -8.72
N ASP A 657 -31.57 -12.91 -8.46
CA ASP A 657 -32.78 -12.41 -9.12
C ASP A 657 -33.02 -10.91 -8.83
N ARG A 658 -32.63 -10.44 -7.63
CA ARG A 658 -32.67 -9.03 -7.25
C ARG A 658 -31.59 -8.22 -7.97
N PHE A 659 -30.38 -8.77 -8.12
CA PHE A 659 -29.31 -8.15 -8.92
C PHE A 659 -29.71 -8.01 -10.39
N ASP A 660 -30.10 -9.11 -11.04
CA ASP A 660 -30.49 -9.15 -12.45
C ASP A 660 -31.68 -8.18 -12.73
N TYR A 661 -32.65 -8.11 -11.83
CA TYR A 661 -33.78 -7.17 -11.90
C TYR A 661 -33.34 -5.69 -11.78
N VAL A 662 -32.46 -5.38 -10.82
CA VAL A 662 -31.94 -4.03 -10.59
C VAL A 662 -31.03 -3.58 -11.73
N GLU A 663 -30.16 -4.45 -12.25
CA GLU A 663 -29.28 -4.15 -13.39
C GLU A 663 -30.10 -3.78 -14.65
N TRP A 664 -31.14 -4.56 -14.96
CA TRP A 664 -32.04 -4.28 -16.09
C TRP A 664 -32.78 -2.94 -15.92
N HIS A 665 -33.36 -2.70 -14.74
CA HIS A 665 -34.08 -1.45 -14.46
C HIS A 665 -33.17 -0.22 -14.47
N LEU A 666 -31.99 -0.29 -13.85
CA LEU A 666 -31.04 0.83 -13.81
C LEU A 666 -30.44 1.14 -15.18
N SER A 667 -30.16 0.10 -15.99
CA SER A 667 -29.70 0.28 -17.37
C SER A 667 -30.74 1.00 -18.24
N ARG A 668 -32.02 0.62 -18.11
CA ARG A 668 -33.13 1.27 -18.84
C ARG A 668 -33.41 2.70 -18.36
N LEU A 669 -33.24 2.96 -17.05
CA LEU A 669 -33.31 4.32 -16.49
C LEU A 669 -32.14 5.19 -16.99
N LEU A 670 -30.92 4.66 -17.03
CA LEU A 670 -29.73 5.37 -17.50
C LEU A 670 -29.85 5.77 -18.97
N ASP A 671 -30.36 4.89 -19.83
CA ASP A 671 -30.65 5.21 -21.23
C ASP A 671 -31.72 6.31 -21.36
N HIS A 672 -32.85 6.17 -20.64
CA HIS A 672 -33.90 7.19 -20.65
C HIS A 672 -33.40 8.57 -20.18
N VAL A 673 -32.56 8.62 -19.14
CA VAL A 673 -31.95 9.87 -18.63
C VAL A 673 -30.96 10.48 -19.62
N ARG A 674 -30.17 9.67 -20.34
CA ARG A 674 -29.28 10.16 -21.42
C ARG A 674 -30.03 10.78 -22.59
N ASN A 675 -31.25 10.30 -22.83
CA ASN A 675 -32.09 10.69 -23.96
C ASN A 675 -33.12 11.80 -23.62
N MET A 676 -33.04 12.42 -22.44
CA MET A 676 -33.90 13.58 -22.08
C MET A 676 -33.38 14.89 -22.71
N PRO A 677 -34.27 15.76 -23.26
CA PRO A 677 -33.88 17.07 -23.77
C PRO A 677 -33.43 18.04 -22.67
N SER A 678 -32.35 18.79 -22.91
CA SER A 678 -31.93 19.90 -22.06
C SER A 678 -32.74 21.17 -22.35
N LEU A 679 -33.60 21.57 -21.41
CA LEU A 679 -34.42 22.79 -21.50
C LEU A 679 -33.62 24.06 -21.18
N GLU A 680 -32.73 24.45 -22.10
CA GLU A 680 -32.17 25.81 -22.19
C GLU A 680 -32.41 26.39 -23.60
N ALA A 681 -33.68 26.59 -23.95
CA ALA A 681 -34.10 27.30 -25.16
C ALA A 681 -35.40 28.08 -24.92
N SER A 682 -35.31 29.41 -25.03
CA SER A 682 -36.41 30.39 -25.19
C SER A 682 -37.73 30.17 -24.42
N ALA A 683 -37.95 30.97 -23.38
CA ALA A 683 -39.30 31.44 -23.04
C ALA A 683 -39.82 32.41 -24.13
N PRO A 684 -41.15 32.49 -24.32
CA PRO A 684 -41.81 33.75 -23.99
C PRO A 684 -43.08 33.57 -23.13
N ASP A 685 -43.68 34.69 -22.72
CA ASP A 685 -44.69 34.79 -21.67
C ASP A 685 -46.08 34.23 -22.02
N MET A 686 -46.79 33.71 -21.00
CA MET A 686 -48.22 33.99 -20.79
C MET A 686 -48.67 33.69 -19.34
N GLU A 687 -49.77 34.33 -18.92
CA GLU A 687 -50.27 34.33 -17.53
C GLU A 687 -50.99 33.02 -17.11
N PRO A 688 -51.07 32.72 -15.79
CA PRO A 688 -51.61 31.47 -15.28
C PRO A 688 -53.15 31.42 -15.29
N ASN A 689 -53.73 30.32 -15.77
CA ASN A 689 -55.14 30.00 -15.55
C ASN A 689 -55.40 28.48 -15.43
N SER A 690 -56.64 28.09 -15.13
CA SER A 690 -56.92 26.91 -14.27
C SER A 690 -57.36 25.59 -14.92
N CYS A 691 -56.97 24.49 -14.26
CA CYS A 691 -57.67 23.21 -14.08
C CYS A 691 -57.68 22.15 -15.22
N PHE A 692 -58.19 20.95 -14.84
CA PHE A 692 -58.18 19.62 -15.49
C PHE A 692 -56.81 18.92 -15.50
N SER A 693 -56.55 17.77 -14.85
CA SER A 693 -57.34 16.66 -14.25
C SER A 693 -57.80 15.53 -15.19
N ASP A 694 -57.06 14.41 -15.15
CA ASP A 694 -57.50 13.00 -15.31
C ASP A 694 -56.36 12.14 -14.69
N ILE A 695 -56.56 11.40 -13.60
CA ILE A 695 -57.26 10.10 -13.42
C ILE A 695 -56.54 8.93 -14.10
N VAL A 696 -55.95 8.06 -13.27
CA VAL A 696 -55.72 6.62 -13.51
C VAL A 696 -56.06 5.90 -12.20
N ASP A 697 -56.73 4.75 -12.28
CA ASP A 697 -57.53 4.20 -11.18
C ASP A 697 -56.76 3.58 -10.01
N ILE A 698 -57.32 3.75 -8.80
CA ILE A 698 -57.03 2.92 -7.63
C ILE A 698 -58.20 1.95 -7.43
N VAL A 699 -58.02 0.69 -7.84
CA VAL A 699 -58.98 -0.38 -7.55
C VAL A 699 -58.77 -0.91 -6.13
N THR A 700 -59.86 -1.06 -5.38
CA THR A 700 -59.86 -1.31 -3.93
C THR A 700 -59.83 -2.79 -3.55
N ALA A 701 -59.24 -3.08 -2.38
CA ALA A 701 -59.45 -4.34 -1.66
C ALA A 701 -60.62 -4.20 -0.67
N PRO A 702 -61.43 -5.26 -0.44
CA PRO A 702 -62.65 -5.19 0.37
C PRO A 702 -62.39 -5.12 1.89
N SER A 703 -63.38 -4.63 2.63
CA SER A 703 -63.33 -4.44 4.09
C SER A 703 -64.51 -5.12 4.80
N VAL A 704 -64.37 -5.40 6.11
CA VAL A 704 -65.37 -5.69 7.17
C VAL A 704 -64.62 -6.40 8.33
N THR A 705 -64.79 -6.13 9.64
CA THR A 705 -65.72 -5.27 10.40
C THR A 705 -65.01 -4.52 11.55
N ARG A 706 -65.67 -3.52 12.17
CA ARG A 706 -65.28 -2.92 13.47
C ARG A 706 -66.28 -3.27 14.57
N GLY A 707 -65.82 -3.35 15.82
CA GLY A 707 -66.65 -3.36 17.04
C GLY A 707 -66.03 -2.49 18.16
N ARG A 708 -66.86 -1.81 18.97
CA ARG A 708 -66.41 -0.87 20.04
C ARG A 708 -67.48 -0.61 21.12
N PRO A 709 -67.13 -0.70 22.41
CA PRO A 709 -67.61 0.25 23.44
C PRO A 709 -66.41 0.83 24.27
N ARG A 710 -66.25 2.16 24.45
CA ARG A 710 -66.90 3.13 25.37
C ARG A 710 -66.23 3.24 26.78
N LYS A 711 -66.05 4.48 27.26
CA LYS A 711 -65.53 4.85 28.61
C LYS A 711 -66.66 5.16 29.59
N VAL A 712 -66.49 4.89 30.90
CA VAL A 712 -67.21 5.53 32.04
C VAL A 712 -66.22 5.76 33.22
N LYS A 713 -66.62 6.48 34.28
CA LYS A 713 -65.78 7.15 35.29
C LYS A 713 -65.53 6.39 36.62
N GLN A 714 -64.42 6.77 37.27
CA GLN A 714 -64.13 6.91 38.72
C GLN A 714 -65.15 6.43 39.78
N SER A 715 -64.64 5.75 40.84
CA SER A 715 -64.96 6.10 42.24
C SER A 715 -63.88 5.61 43.24
N VAL A 716 -63.90 6.20 44.45
CA VAL A 716 -62.87 6.20 45.52
C VAL A 716 -62.97 4.99 46.47
N LYS A 717 -61.82 4.47 46.97
CA LYS A 717 -61.61 4.16 48.41
C LYS A 717 -60.16 3.80 48.81
N ASN A 718 -59.82 4.07 50.07
CA ASN A 718 -58.55 3.73 50.74
C ASN A 718 -58.65 2.39 51.49
N THR A 719 -57.53 1.69 51.63
CA THR A 719 -57.08 1.14 52.94
C THR A 719 -55.54 1.00 52.99
N ARG A 720 -54.99 0.78 54.20
CA ARG A 720 -53.56 0.55 54.48
C ARG A 720 -53.29 -0.95 54.68
N GLU A 721 -52.03 -1.36 54.49
CA GLU A 721 -51.13 -2.09 55.43
C GLU A 721 -49.91 -2.57 54.60
N LEU A 722 -48.63 -2.33 54.96
CA LEU A 722 -47.81 -2.63 56.16
C LEU A 722 -47.30 -4.09 56.24
N HIS A 723 -46.04 -4.21 56.70
CA HIS A 723 -45.14 -5.36 56.61
C HIS A 723 -44.62 -5.64 55.18
N THR A 724 -43.32 -5.86 54.96
CA THR A 724 -42.16 -5.90 55.89
C THR A 724 -40.95 -5.22 55.27
#